data_AF-A0A2M7C6J2-F1
#
_entry.id   AF-A0A2M7C6J2-F1
#
_cell.length_a   1.000
_cell.length_b   1.000
_cell.length_c   1.000
_cell.angle_alpha   90.00
_cell.angle_beta   90.00
_cell.angle_gamma   90.00
#
_symmetry.space_group_name_H-M   'P 1'
#
loop_
_entity.id
_entity.type
_entity.pdbx_description
1 polymer ?
#
loop_
_entity_poly.entity_id
_entity_poly.type
_entity_poly.pdbx_seq_one_letter_code
_entity_poly.pdbx_strand_id
1 'polypeptide(L)'
;MAKMEKKQGPVTIEMLSEHKPAEAWLIFRMDILVGGQPADVCILMDIGSGFVFGHLIVLNMVPSLPEFENLMQKAYGTLEKWPEVLYCSMNDPAIALFERTAAGKGIRFQTAPGQVFYEISEPVIKSFRRVSAPPEPDEISEEEKEMARFLIPDSYDPCFCASGKKFKFCCKPVFPEIAESMALTEEGKIKQALECLDRAREKAGLTPEILCRYAIVYSYSDKKKSDEHRAMCLKLNPRHPRANYIMGIDLKESGDYEKALEAYMAAAENYPPGDRFHLNEVWNNIGTVYYELGNYKSAGAAWEKALKYMPQDKTARKNMELLDSVNKAGTNSASAELAAILRDKVFSSQEDMEQFVSEYARKKNSSPLDELGGLSPLQAAGLLYEPQGSAKSPITLSSSIKEALLENSLFYTDAKNILTLFNKLQPVKMTVSKNLNRKFVLEAYNISEYAKKNPERYYCSGAMNEDDFWWLHIMRVVFSLAGLIRIRKGNFYVTADGRQYLEKPGGELFVKLFRTFFYKFNLDYLSYGGPDISGIQRTVNFSLFMARTYCSDWKTCEDFTEKVVFEGMRLDKEYDRIGNEYISAREILVSAYMERFIQAMIDFGFFDTKESDNKPEYGKRVMIRTSELMKSFVNFDFQPRT
;
A
#
# COMPACT_ATOMS: atom_id res chain seq x y z
N MET A 1 -12.40 -39.81 -50.64
CA MET A 1 -11.81 -38.49 -50.36
C MET A 1 -11.53 -38.39 -48.87
N ALA A 2 -10.33 -38.79 -48.46
CA ALA A 2 -9.84 -38.58 -47.11
C ALA A 2 -9.56 -37.08 -46.94
N LYS A 3 -10.34 -36.40 -46.10
CA LYS A 3 -9.98 -35.07 -45.62
C LYS A 3 -8.78 -35.25 -44.70
N MET A 4 -7.62 -34.81 -45.16
CA MET A 4 -6.36 -34.79 -44.44
C MET A 4 -6.59 -34.26 -43.02
N GLU A 5 -6.44 -35.14 -42.03
CA GLU A 5 -6.12 -34.73 -40.66
C GLU A 5 -4.85 -33.88 -40.77
N LYS A 6 -4.98 -32.56 -40.57
CA LYS A 6 -3.83 -31.71 -40.32
C LYS A 6 -3.14 -32.31 -39.09
N LYS A 7 -2.00 -32.98 -39.30
CA LYS A 7 -1.05 -33.26 -38.23
C LYS A 7 -0.81 -31.94 -37.51
N GLN A 8 -1.37 -31.80 -36.31
CA GLN A 8 -1.19 -30.63 -35.47
C GLN A 8 0.30 -30.55 -35.16
N GLY A 9 0.93 -29.43 -35.50
CA GLY A 9 2.31 -29.16 -35.12
C GLY A 9 2.43 -29.16 -33.59
N PRO A 10 3.66 -29.22 -33.05
CA PRO A 10 3.88 -29.08 -31.61
C PRO A 10 3.22 -27.78 -31.12
N VAL A 11 2.47 -27.86 -30.02
CA VAL A 11 1.89 -26.67 -29.38
C VAL A 11 3.03 -25.73 -29.02
N THR A 12 3.03 -24.52 -29.57
CA THR A 12 4.03 -23.48 -29.26
C THR A 12 3.40 -22.39 -28.39
N ILE A 13 4.24 -21.61 -27.70
CA ILE A 13 3.80 -20.48 -26.87
C ILE A 13 3.05 -19.43 -27.71
N GLU A 14 3.49 -19.19 -28.94
CA GLU A 14 2.85 -18.27 -29.88
C GLU A 14 1.41 -18.68 -30.22
N MET A 15 1.13 -19.99 -30.33
CA MET A 15 -0.24 -20.48 -30.54
C MET A 15 -1.12 -20.30 -29.30
N LEU A 16 -0.53 -20.29 -28.10
CA LEU A 16 -1.27 -20.13 -26.85
C LEU A 16 -1.63 -18.67 -26.59
N SER A 17 -0.77 -17.73 -27.00
CA SER A 17 -1.01 -16.29 -26.85
C SER A 17 -2.02 -15.70 -27.84
N GLU A 18 -2.39 -16.46 -28.88
CA GLU A 18 -3.40 -16.06 -29.87
C GLU A 18 -4.86 -16.34 -29.44
N HIS A 19 -5.07 -17.19 -28.42
CA HIS A 19 -6.43 -17.50 -27.93
C HIS A 19 -7.06 -16.29 -27.22
N LYS A 20 -8.31 -15.96 -27.55
CA LYS A 20 -9.05 -14.93 -26.82
C LYS A 20 -9.59 -15.46 -25.50
N PRO A 21 -9.98 -14.58 -24.57
CA PRO A 21 -10.65 -14.99 -23.34
C PRO A 21 -11.84 -15.92 -23.61
N ALA A 22 -11.95 -16.97 -22.81
CA ALA A 22 -12.96 -18.05 -22.89
C ALA A 22 -12.81 -19.04 -24.07
N GLU A 23 -11.81 -18.91 -24.95
CA GLU A 23 -11.61 -19.83 -26.07
C GLU A 23 -10.77 -21.07 -25.70
N ALA A 24 -9.80 -20.92 -24.80
CA ALA A 24 -8.88 -22.00 -24.42
C ALA A 24 -8.60 -21.99 -22.92
N TRP A 25 -8.72 -23.17 -22.30
CA TRP A 25 -8.41 -23.35 -20.87
C TRP A 25 -7.14 -24.18 -20.70
N LEU A 26 -6.41 -23.91 -19.63
CA LEU A 26 -5.26 -24.67 -19.18
C LEU A 26 -5.57 -25.30 -17.83
N ILE A 27 -5.34 -26.61 -17.75
CA ILE A 27 -5.27 -27.31 -16.48
C ILE A 27 -3.82 -27.70 -16.20
N PHE A 28 -3.34 -27.27 -15.05
CA PHE A 28 -2.00 -27.59 -14.59
C PHE A 28 -2.01 -27.81 -13.09
N ARG A 29 -1.01 -28.56 -12.63
CA ARG A 29 -0.86 -28.93 -11.24
C ARG A 29 0.41 -28.34 -10.68
N MET A 30 0.37 -28.03 -9.39
CA MET A 30 1.52 -27.60 -8.63
C MET A 30 1.53 -28.29 -7.27
N ASP A 31 2.72 -28.61 -6.79
CA ASP A 31 2.90 -29.21 -5.48
C ASP A 31 2.89 -28.10 -4.43
N ILE A 32 2.11 -28.27 -3.37
CA ILE A 32 2.08 -27.37 -2.21
C ILE A 32 2.20 -28.15 -0.90
N LEU A 33 2.45 -27.42 0.18
CA LEU A 33 2.36 -27.95 1.54
C LEU A 33 1.13 -27.36 2.23
N VAL A 34 0.21 -28.22 2.67
CA VAL A 34 -0.96 -27.85 3.48
C VAL A 34 -0.75 -28.40 4.89
N GLY A 35 -0.57 -27.54 5.88
CA GLY A 35 -0.32 -27.96 7.27
C GLY A 35 0.95 -28.80 7.46
N GLY A 36 1.92 -28.70 6.54
CA GLY A 36 3.16 -29.48 6.56
C GLY A 36 3.10 -30.84 5.84
N GLN A 37 1.97 -31.18 5.21
CA GLN A 37 1.86 -32.38 4.35
C GLN A 37 1.85 -32.00 2.86
N PRO A 38 2.52 -32.78 2.00
CA PRO A 38 2.50 -32.57 0.55
C PRO A 38 1.09 -32.80 0.00
N ALA A 39 0.60 -31.84 -0.78
CA ALA A 39 -0.68 -31.89 -1.45
C ALA A 39 -0.53 -31.27 -2.84
N ASP A 40 -1.23 -31.82 -3.83
CA ASP A 40 -1.18 -31.28 -5.19
C ASP A 40 -2.36 -30.34 -5.39
N VAL A 41 -2.12 -29.11 -5.85
CA VAL A 41 -3.21 -28.22 -6.29
C VAL A 41 -3.38 -28.36 -7.77
N CYS A 42 -4.57 -28.78 -8.18
CA CYS A 42 -5.01 -28.76 -9.56
C CYS A 42 -5.71 -27.43 -9.84
N ILE A 43 -5.15 -26.62 -10.75
CA ILE A 43 -5.67 -25.30 -11.10
C ILE A 43 -6.25 -25.32 -12.50
N LEU A 44 -7.44 -24.73 -12.65
CA LEU A 44 -8.08 -24.51 -13.94
C LEU A 44 -8.12 -23.01 -14.23
N MET A 45 -7.55 -22.62 -15.36
CA MET A 45 -7.47 -21.21 -15.77
C MET A 45 -7.80 -21.02 -17.25
N ASP A 46 -8.17 -19.79 -17.59
CA ASP A 46 -8.32 -19.31 -18.95
C ASP A 46 -6.97 -18.82 -19.49
N ILE A 47 -6.59 -19.27 -20.69
CA ILE A 47 -5.30 -18.92 -21.30
C ILE A 47 -5.32 -17.47 -21.80
N GLY A 48 -6.39 -17.06 -22.48
CA GLY A 48 -6.46 -15.75 -23.13
C GLY A 48 -6.55 -14.57 -22.17
N SER A 49 -7.11 -14.77 -20.97
CA SER A 49 -7.23 -13.74 -19.94
C SER A 49 -6.31 -13.94 -18.72
N GLY A 50 -5.73 -15.13 -18.56
CA GLY A 50 -4.99 -15.50 -17.35
C GLY A 50 -5.88 -15.68 -16.10
N PHE A 51 -7.21 -15.64 -16.26
CA PHE A 51 -8.16 -15.74 -15.15
C PHE A 51 -8.23 -17.17 -14.59
N VAL A 52 -8.08 -17.31 -13.27
CA VAL A 52 -8.18 -18.61 -12.57
C VAL A 52 -9.63 -18.85 -12.15
N PHE A 53 -10.27 -19.85 -12.75
CA PHE A 53 -11.65 -20.20 -12.40
C PHE A 53 -11.76 -20.85 -11.03
N GLY A 54 -10.73 -21.57 -10.63
CA GLY A 54 -10.69 -22.23 -9.34
C GLY A 54 -9.58 -23.25 -9.23
N HIS A 55 -9.53 -23.92 -8.08
CA HIS A 55 -8.54 -24.92 -7.76
C HIS A 55 -9.15 -26.08 -6.97
N LEU A 56 -8.46 -27.22 -6.97
CA LEU A 56 -8.76 -28.39 -6.14
C LEU A 56 -7.48 -28.79 -5.41
N ILE A 57 -7.56 -29.03 -4.10
CA ILE A 57 -6.48 -29.62 -3.32
C ILE A 57 -6.66 -31.14 -3.38
N VAL A 58 -5.66 -31.82 -3.91
CA VAL A 58 -5.68 -33.25 -4.22
C VAL A 58 -4.62 -33.92 -3.34
N LEU A 59 -5.07 -34.69 -2.35
CA LEU A 59 -4.19 -35.38 -1.39
C LEU A 59 -3.64 -36.71 -1.92
N ASN A 60 -4.31 -37.30 -2.92
CA ASN A 60 -3.91 -38.55 -3.58
C ASN A 60 -3.66 -38.21 -5.04
N MET A 61 -2.43 -38.35 -5.55
CA MET A 61 -1.88 -37.94 -6.87
C MET A 61 -2.78 -37.76 -8.13
N VAL A 62 -4.06 -38.09 -8.16
CA VAL A 62 -5.05 -37.79 -9.21
C VAL A 62 -6.39 -37.38 -8.56
N PRO A 63 -7.02 -36.25 -8.96
CA PRO A 63 -8.34 -35.87 -8.44
C PRO A 63 -9.41 -36.90 -8.78
N SER A 64 -10.48 -36.99 -8.00
CA SER A 64 -11.62 -37.84 -8.37
C SER A 64 -12.47 -37.19 -9.49
N LEU A 65 -13.18 -38.01 -10.27
CA LEU A 65 -14.05 -37.53 -11.34
C LEU A 65 -15.10 -36.52 -10.85
N PRO A 66 -15.84 -36.75 -9.75
CA PRO A 66 -16.83 -35.78 -9.27
C PRO A 66 -16.21 -34.45 -8.83
N GLU A 67 -15.01 -34.47 -8.24
CA GLU A 67 -14.31 -33.25 -7.83
C GLU A 67 -13.92 -32.41 -9.05
N PHE A 68 -13.37 -33.06 -10.07
CA PHE A 68 -12.97 -32.37 -11.29
C PHE A 68 -14.18 -31.86 -12.10
N GLU A 69 -15.24 -32.65 -12.20
CA GLU A 69 -16.49 -32.21 -12.83
C GLU A 69 -17.11 -31.01 -12.12
N ASN A 70 -17.07 -30.97 -10.78
CA ASN A 70 -17.56 -29.83 -10.01
C ASN A 70 -16.73 -28.57 -10.28
N LEU A 71 -15.39 -28.68 -10.36
CA LEU A 71 -14.53 -27.56 -10.72
C LEU A 71 -14.86 -27.01 -12.11
N MET A 72 -14.98 -27.89 -13.10
CA MET A 72 -15.35 -27.52 -14.47
C MET A 72 -16.73 -26.86 -14.54
N GLN A 73 -17.72 -27.36 -13.79
CA GLN A 73 -19.07 -26.78 -13.76
C GLN A 73 -19.10 -25.40 -13.08
N LYS A 74 -18.32 -25.19 -12.02
CA LYS A 74 -18.15 -23.86 -11.41
C LYS A 74 -17.53 -22.87 -12.39
N ALA A 75 -16.50 -23.30 -13.13
CA ALA A 75 -15.88 -22.49 -14.18
C ALA A 75 -16.90 -22.14 -15.28
N TYR A 76 -17.67 -23.12 -15.75
CA TYR A 76 -18.73 -22.90 -16.74
C TYR A 76 -19.78 -21.89 -16.29
N GLY A 77 -20.21 -21.95 -15.03
CA GLY A 77 -21.16 -21.00 -14.46
C GLY A 77 -20.71 -19.54 -14.50
N THR A 78 -19.42 -19.27 -14.66
CA THR A 78 -18.88 -17.90 -14.82
C THR A 78 -18.86 -17.39 -16.26
N LEU A 79 -18.90 -18.26 -17.26
CA LEU A 79 -18.72 -17.90 -18.67
C LEU A 79 -19.89 -18.27 -19.59
N GLU A 80 -20.85 -19.09 -19.12
CA GLU A 80 -22.02 -19.60 -19.88
C GLU A 80 -21.67 -20.30 -21.22
N LYS A 81 -20.39 -20.62 -21.48
CA LYS A 81 -19.90 -21.35 -22.66
C LYS A 81 -18.66 -22.17 -22.31
N TRP A 82 -18.56 -23.40 -22.83
CA TRP A 82 -17.36 -24.25 -22.72
C TRP A 82 -16.25 -23.78 -23.68
N PRO A 83 -14.97 -23.95 -23.31
CA PRO A 83 -13.85 -23.60 -24.18
C PRO A 83 -13.79 -24.52 -25.40
N GLU A 84 -13.09 -24.07 -26.45
CA GLU A 84 -12.85 -24.88 -27.62
C GLU A 84 -11.80 -25.96 -27.37
N VAL A 85 -10.84 -25.68 -26.48
CA VAL A 85 -9.75 -26.59 -26.14
C VAL A 85 -9.37 -26.50 -24.67
N LEU A 86 -9.05 -27.66 -24.09
CA LEU A 86 -8.45 -27.84 -22.77
C LEU A 86 -7.02 -28.36 -22.96
N TYR A 87 -6.06 -27.59 -22.45
CA TYR A 87 -4.64 -27.92 -22.47
C TYR A 87 -4.19 -28.54 -21.15
N CYS A 88 -3.29 -29.52 -21.22
CA CYS A 88 -2.64 -30.12 -20.06
C CYS A 88 -1.17 -30.47 -20.36
N SER A 89 -0.34 -30.58 -19.33
CA SER A 89 1.04 -31.08 -19.48
C SER A 89 1.04 -32.56 -19.90
N MET A 90 1.87 -32.92 -20.87
CA MET A 90 1.94 -34.27 -21.45
C MET A 90 2.40 -35.38 -20.49
N ASN A 91 2.90 -35.02 -19.31
CA ASN A 91 3.33 -35.96 -18.28
C ASN A 91 2.44 -35.92 -17.01
N ASP A 92 1.26 -35.28 -17.08
CA ASP A 92 0.37 -35.21 -15.91
C ASP A 92 -0.27 -36.59 -15.63
N PRO A 93 -0.20 -37.11 -14.39
CA PRO A 93 -0.76 -38.41 -14.06
C PRO A 93 -2.30 -38.48 -14.19
N ALA A 94 -2.98 -37.33 -14.29
CA ALA A 94 -4.44 -37.22 -14.42
C ALA A 94 -4.92 -37.03 -15.88
N ILE A 95 -4.05 -37.14 -16.90
CA ILE A 95 -4.41 -36.96 -18.32
C ILE A 95 -5.67 -37.73 -18.71
N ALA A 96 -5.74 -39.02 -18.40
CA ALA A 96 -6.87 -39.87 -18.80
C ALA A 96 -8.21 -39.39 -18.21
N LEU A 97 -8.18 -38.79 -17.01
CA LEU A 97 -9.36 -38.20 -16.38
C LEU A 97 -9.77 -36.91 -17.08
N PHE A 98 -8.81 -36.02 -17.34
CA PHE A 98 -9.06 -34.73 -17.98
C PHE A 98 -9.58 -34.90 -19.40
N GLU A 99 -8.97 -35.80 -20.17
CA GLU A 99 -9.39 -36.13 -21.53
C GLU A 99 -10.82 -36.69 -21.55
N ARG A 100 -11.13 -37.65 -20.67
CA ARG A 100 -12.48 -38.23 -20.56
C ARG A 100 -13.53 -37.18 -20.20
N THR A 101 -13.20 -36.28 -19.27
CA THR A 101 -14.11 -35.22 -18.82
C THR A 101 -14.33 -34.17 -19.92
N ALA A 102 -13.27 -33.76 -20.61
CA ALA A 102 -13.34 -32.85 -21.75
C ALA A 102 -14.18 -33.43 -22.89
N ALA A 103 -13.98 -34.72 -23.23
CA ALA A 103 -14.76 -35.43 -24.22
C ALA A 103 -16.25 -35.48 -23.86
N GLY A 104 -16.59 -35.72 -22.58
CA GLY A 104 -17.96 -35.70 -22.08
C GLY A 104 -18.66 -34.34 -22.18
N LYS A 105 -17.91 -33.25 -22.38
CA LYS A 105 -18.42 -31.87 -22.57
C LYS A 105 -18.22 -31.34 -23.99
N GLY A 106 -17.69 -32.14 -24.91
CA GLY A 106 -17.42 -31.75 -26.30
C GLY A 106 -16.23 -30.79 -26.47
N ILE A 107 -15.32 -30.74 -25.49
CA ILE A 107 -14.13 -29.89 -25.49
C ILE A 107 -12.97 -30.66 -26.12
N ARG A 108 -12.19 -30.02 -27.00
CA ARG A 108 -10.98 -30.64 -27.57
C ARG A 108 -9.90 -30.76 -26.49
N PHE A 109 -9.22 -31.89 -26.36
CA PHE A 109 -8.12 -32.06 -25.41
C PHE A 109 -6.78 -32.07 -26.12
N GLN A 110 -5.79 -31.33 -25.61
CA GLN A 110 -4.43 -31.29 -26.15
C GLN A 110 -3.38 -31.29 -25.05
N THR A 111 -2.28 -31.99 -25.30
CA THR A 111 -1.13 -32.03 -24.39
C THR A 111 0.13 -31.44 -25.02
N ALA A 112 0.95 -30.77 -24.21
CA ALA A 112 2.27 -30.29 -24.61
C ALA A 112 3.28 -30.43 -23.46
N PRO A 113 4.59 -30.30 -23.70
CA PRO A 113 5.58 -30.21 -22.62
C PRO A 113 5.22 -29.08 -21.64
N GLY A 114 5.34 -29.33 -20.34
CA GLY A 114 4.98 -28.36 -19.30
C GLY A 114 5.65 -26.98 -19.46
N GLN A 115 6.86 -26.96 -20.02
CA GLN A 115 7.61 -25.73 -20.31
C GLN A 115 6.85 -24.76 -21.23
N VAL A 116 6.03 -25.27 -22.16
CA VAL A 116 5.23 -24.46 -23.08
C VAL A 116 4.16 -23.67 -22.33
N PHE A 117 3.64 -24.22 -21.24
CA PHE A 117 2.64 -23.57 -20.40
C PHE A 117 3.25 -22.74 -19.27
N TYR A 118 4.55 -22.84 -19.05
CA TYR A 118 5.21 -22.21 -17.91
C TYR A 118 5.06 -20.69 -17.93
N GLU A 119 5.30 -20.01 -19.05
CA GLU A 119 5.17 -18.54 -19.11
C GLU A 119 3.77 -18.03 -18.72
N ILE A 120 2.73 -18.79 -19.06
CA ILE A 120 1.32 -18.44 -18.82
C ILE A 120 0.91 -18.79 -17.38
N SER A 121 1.41 -19.92 -16.87
CA SER A 121 1.10 -20.41 -15.53
C SER A 121 2.03 -19.84 -14.46
N GLU A 122 3.20 -19.31 -14.81
CA GLU A 122 4.23 -18.83 -13.88
C GLU A 122 3.69 -17.75 -12.93
N PRO A 123 2.96 -16.71 -13.38
CA PRO A 123 2.43 -15.70 -12.47
C PRO A 123 1.50 -16.32 -11.42
N VAL A 124 0.70 -17.31 -11.83
CA VAL A 124 -0.20 -18.05 -10.94
C VAL A 124 0.61 -18.95 -10.01
N ILE A 125 1.55 -19.75 -10.52
CA ILE A 125 2.46 -20.61 -9.71
C ILE A 125 3.19 -19.78 -8.65
N LYS A 126 3.74 -18.61 -9.02
CA LYS A 126 4.40 -17.68 -8.08
C LYS A 126 3.42 -17.12 -7.04
N SER A 127 2.17 -16.84 -7.41
CA SER A 127 1.17 -16.33 -6.48
C SER A 127 0.76 -17.35 -5.41
N PHE A 128 0.73 -18.65 -5.75
CA PHE A 128 0.49 -19.74 -4.80
C PHE A 128 1.75 -20.14 -4.03
N ARG A 129 2.95 -20.02 -4.62
CA ARG A 129 4.23 -20.23 -3.92
C ARG A 129 4.48 -19.22 -2.79
N ARG A 130 3.89 -18.01 -2.85
CA ARG A 130 3.90 -17.04 -1.73
C ARG A 130 3.16 -17.55 -0.48
N VAL A 131 2.34 -18.60 -0.59
CA VAL A 131 1.58 -19.18 0.52
C VAL A 131 2.28 -20.37 1.18
N SER A 132 3.21 -21.07 0.50
CA SER A 132 3.81 -22.31 1.06
C SER A 132 5.26 -22.64 0.69
N ALA A 133 6.08 -21.73 0.13
CA ALA A 133 7.52 -21.99 -0.03
C ALA A 133 8.37 -20.85 0.53
N PRO A 134 9.44 -21.13 1.30
CA PRO A 134 10.50 -20.15 1.49
C PRO A 134 11.08 -19.79 0.11
N PRO A 135 11.77 -18.64 -0.03
CA PRO A 135 12.49 -18.34 -1.27
C PRO A 135 13.42 -19.52 -1.60
N GLU A 136 13.57 -19.83 -2.90
CA GLU A 136 14.66 -20.72 -3.31
C GLU A 136 15.95 -20.16 -2.69
N PRO A 137 16.70 -20.97 -1.91
CA PRO A 137 18.00 -20.56 -1.46
C PRO A 137 18.86 -20.38 -2.71
N ASP A 138 19.58 -19.27 -2.81
CA ASP A 138 20.85 -19.30 -3.54
C ASP A 138 21.56 -20.61 -3.14
N GLU A 139 22.03 -21.40 -4.12
CA GLU A 139 22.67 -22.71 -3.87
C GLU A 139 23.68 -22.59 -2.72
N ILE A 140 23.27 -23.06 -1.54
CA ILE A 140 24.14 -23.17 -0.39
C ILE A 140 25.13 -24.28 -0.72
N SER A 141 26.42 -23.94 -0.80
CA SER A 141 27.46 -24.88 -1.21
C SER A 141 27.50 -26.07 -0.25
N GLU A 142 27.99 -27.24 -0.70
CA GLU A 142 28.16 -28.40 0.21
C GLU A 142 29.08 -28.06 1.41
N GLU A 143 29.96 -27.06 1.27
CA GLU A 143 30.78 -26.53 2.36
C GLU A 143 29.93 -25.77 3.40
N GLU A 144 28.89 -25.04 3.00
CA GLU A 144 27.99 -24.31 3.91
C GLU A 144 27.00 -25.25 4.64
N LYS A 145 26.61 -26.38 4.03
CA LYS A 145 25.86 -27.46 4.71
C LYS A 145 26.71 -28.24 5.70
N GLU A 146 28.02 -28.36 5.45
CA GLU A 146 28.98 -28.94 6.38
C GLU A 146 29.25 -28.00 7.56
N MET A 147 29.30 -26.68 7.30
CA MET A 147 29.46 -25.62 8.33
C MET A 147 28.25 -25.52 9.28
N ALA A 148 27.03 -25.72 8.77
CA ALA A 148 25.80 -25.73 9.58
C ALA A 148 25.67 -26.97 10.51
N ARG A 149 26.43 -28.04 10.26
CA ARG A 149 26.42 -29.26 11.08
C ARG A 149 27.32 -29.19 12.33
N PHE A 150 28.16 -28.16 12.47
CA PHE A 150 29.07 -27.98 13.61
C PHE A 150 28.62 -26.89 14.61
N LEU A 151 27.34 -26.54 14.63
CA LEU A 151 26.82 -25.45 15.46
C LEU A 151 26.78 -25.80 16.96
N ILE A 152 27.72 -25.23 17.75
CA ILE A 152 27.56 -24.67 19.12
C ILE A 152 28.50 -23.43 19.22
N PRO A 153 28.07 -22.28 19.79
CA PRO A 153 28.19 -20.95 19.18
C PRO A 153 29.40 -20.12 19.64
N ASP A 154 29.82 -19.14 18.83
CA ASP A 154 30.94 -18.28 19.19
C ASP A 154 30.52 -16.83 19.48
N SER A 155 31.03 -16.30 20.58
CA SER A 155 30.61 -15.09 21.29
C SER A 155 30.99 -13.80 20.53
N TYR A 156 30.33 -13.55 19.37
CA TYR A 156 30.36 -12.37 18.44
C TYR A 156 31.40 -12.33 17.23
N ASP A 157 31.30 -13.04 16.06
CA ASP A 157 32.42 -13.36 15.06
C ASP A 157 32.83 -12.39 13.91
N PRO A 158 34.01 -12.52 13.20
CA PRO A 158 35.42 -12.10 13.47
C PRO A 158 36.05 -10.98 12.53
N CYS A 159 37.31 -10.53 12.83
CA CYS A 159 38.20 -9.64 12.00
C CYS A 159 39.24 -10.42 11.16
N PHE A 160 39.40 -10.08 9.88
CA PHE A 160 40.29 -10.72 8.89
C PHE A 160 41.79 -10.35 8.96
N CYS A 161 42.29 -9.76 10.05
CA CYS A 161 43.34 -8.75 9.96
C CYS A 161 44.77 -9.08 10.47
N ALA A 162 45.04 -10.21 11.12
CA ALA A 162 46.37 -10.57 11.68
C ALA A 162 47.10 -9.48 12.52
N SER A 163 46.39 -8.43 12.98
CA SER A 163 46.98 -7.20 13.55
C SER A 163 46.70 -6.96 15.04
N GLY A 164 45.98 -7.89 15.70
CA GLY A 164 45.85 -7.88 17.16
C GLY A 164 45.07 -6.70 17.75
N LYS A 165 44.21 -6.00 17.01
CA LYS A 165 43.36 -4.91 17.56
C LYS A 165 41.90 -5.00 17.10
N LYS A 166 41.06 -5.53 18.02
CA LYS A 166 39.58 -5.57 18.09
C LYS A 166 38.88 -6.82 17.52
N PHE A 167 37.76 -7.18 18.15
CA PHE A 167 37.47 -8.47 18.81
C PHE A 167 37.17 -9.71 17.96
N LYS A 168 37.54 -10.88 18.51
CA LYS A 168 36.59 -11.85 19.05
C LYS A 168 37.08 -12.58 20.31
N PHE A 169 36.15 -12.93 21.20
CA PHE A 169 36.34 -13.71 22.41
C PHE A 169 36.86 -15.16 22.18
N CYS A 170 36.82 -15.75 20.98
CA CYS A 170 37.48 -17.04 20.70
C CYS A 170 39.02 -16.98 20.86
N CYS A 171 39.60 -15.78 20.78
CA CYS A 171 41.01 -15.53 21.09
C CYS A 171 41.29 -15.38 22.60
N LYS A 172 40.27 -15.54 23.46
CA LYS A 172 40.41 -15.46 24.93
C LYS A 172 40.62 -16.88 25.48
N PRO A 173 41.58 -17.10 26.42
CA PRO A 173 41.87 -18.41 27.01
C PRO A 173 40.73 -19.13 27.73
N VAL A 174 39.55 -18.50 27.82
CA VAL A 174 38.38 -18.91 28.63
C VAL A 174 37.15 -19.28 27.81
N PHE A 175 37.22 -19.18 26.48
CA PHE A 175 36.11 -19.53 25.60
C PHE A 175 35.67 -21.00 25.74
N PRO A 176 36.58 -21.99 25.78
CA PRO A 176 36.18 -23.39 25.95
C PRO A 176 35.36 -23.63 27.22
N GLU A 177 35.79 -23.05 28.34
CA GLU A 177 35.07 -23.15 29.62
C GLU A 177 33.69 -22.50 29.58
N ILE A 178 33.57 -21.35 28.89
CA ILE A 178 32.29 -20.67 28.75
C ILE A 178 31.34 -21.44 27.82
N ALA A 179 31.83 -21.96 26.71
CA ALA A 179 31.03 -22.77 25.79
C ALA A 179 30.54 -24.06 26.46
N GLU A 180 31.43 -24.76 27.17
CA GLU A 180 31.10 -25.94 27.98
C GLU A 180 30.06 -25.61 29.06
N SER A 181 30.23 -24.48 29.76
CA SER A 181 29.27 -24.02 30.76
C SER A 181 27.87 -23.78 30.17
N MET A 182 27.76 -23.15 29.01
CA MET A 182 26.47 -22.88 28.38
C MET A 182 25.78 -24.18 27.94
N ALA A 183 26.52 -25.11 27.34
CA ALA A 183 25.97 -26.43 26.96
C ALA A 183 25.46 -27.20 28.19
N LEU A 184 26.25 -27.24 29.28
CA LEU A 184 25.84 -27.90 30.53
C LEU A 184 24.64 -27.23 31.19
N THR A 185 24.46 -25.92 31.00
CA THR A 185 23.31 -25.17 31.52
C THR A 185 22.04 -25.56 30.78
N GLU A 186 22.10 -25.68 29.46
CA GLU A 186 20.98 -26.15 28.62
C GLU A 186 20.57 -27.60 28.97
N GLU A 187 21.55 -28.44 29.33
CA GLU A 187 21.30 -29.80 29.84
C GLU A 187 20.79 -29.84 31.30
N GLY A 188 20.64 -28.69 31.96
CA GLY A 188 20.21 -28.58 33.36
C GLY A 188 21.27 -28.97 34.39
N LYS A 189 22.52 -29.20 33.98
CA LYS A 189 23.65 -29.60 34.84
C LYS A 189 24.33 -28.37 35.47
N ILE A 190 23.55 -27.61 36.23
CA ILE A 190 23.95 -26.30 36.78
C ILE A 190 25.26 -26.34 37.58
N LYS A 191 25.47 -27.37 38.41
CA LYS A 191 26.69 -27.49 39.22
C LYS A 191 27.95 -27.61 38.34
N GLN A 192 27.90 -28.44 37.31
CA GLN A 192 29.02 -28.63 36.39
C GLN A 192 29.25 -27.38 35.52
N ALA A 193 28.17 -26.71 35.13
CA ALA A 193 28.26 -25.43 34.42
C ALA A 193 28.98 -24.35 35.24
N LEU A 194 28.73 -24.28 36.55
CA LEU A 194 29.43 -23.36 37.46
C LEU A 194 30.90 -23.75 37.64
N GLU A 195 31.23 -25.03 37.76
CA GLU A 195 32.62 -25.51 37.83
C GLU A 195 33.41 -25.11 36.56
N CYS A 196 32.77 -25.08 35.40
CA CYS A 196 33.37 -24.57 34.16
C CYS A 196 33.64 -23.05 34.26
N LEU A 197 32.69 -22.27 34.78
CA LEU A 197 32.87 -20.82 34.98
C LEU A 197 33.90 -20.49 36.08
N ASP A 198 34.09 -21.36 37.06
CA ASP A 198 35.14 -21.22 38.07
C ASP A 198 36.52 -21.35 37.40
N ARG A 199 36.70 -22.34 36.51
CA ARG A 199 37.92 -22.47 35.69
C ARG A 199 38.12 -21.26 34.77
N ALA A 200 37.05 -20.73 34.16
CA ALA A 200 37.12 -19.51 33.37
C ALA A 200 37.58 -18.31 34.21
N ARG A 201 37.03 -18.17 35.42
CA ARG A 201 37.40 -17.11 36.37
C ARG A 201 38.86 -17.24 36.80
N GLU A 202 39.36 -18.43 37.07
CA GLU A 202 40.76 -18.64 37.46
C GLU A 202 41.74 -18.20 36.37
N LYS A 203 41.37 -18.39 35.10
CA LYS A 203 42.21 -18.04 33.94
C LYS A 203 42.18 -16.55 33.58
N ALA A 204 41.03 -15.88 33.66
CA ALA A 204 40.86 -14.50 33.17
C ALA A 204 40.38 -13.50 34.22
N GLY A 205 40.16 -13.93 35.46
CA GLY A 205 39.55 -13.12 36.50
C GLY A 205 38.05 -12.89 36.28
N LEU A 206 37.46 -12.06 37.16
CA LEU A 206 36.03 -11.76 37.16
C LEU A 206 35.70 -10.67 36.11
N THR A 207 35.73 -11.04 34.83
CA THR A 207 35.39 -10.12 33.74
C THR A 207 33.87 -9.91 33.60
N PRO A 208 33.40 -8.82 32.97
CA PRO A 208 31.97 -8.62 32.68
C PRO A 208 31.34 -9.82 31.95
N GLU A 209 32.06 -10.43 31.00
CA GLU A 209 31.56 -11.58 30.26
C GLU A 209 31.36 -12.80 31.18
N ILE A 210 32.34 -13.10 32.02
CA ILE A 210 32.27 -14.21 32.99
C ILE A 210 31.14 -13.96 33.99
N LEU A 211 30.99 -12.72 34.48
CA LEU A 211 29.88 -12.32 35.35
C LEU A 211 28.52 -12.46 34.69
N CYS A 212 28.39 -12.07 33.42
CA CYS A 212 27.17 -12.26 32.64
C CYS A 212 26.85 -13.75 32.47
N ARG A 213 27.85 -14.61 32.26
CA ARG A 213 27.67 -16.06 32.20
C ARG A 213 27.25 -16.64 33.54
N TYR A 214 27.84 -16.22 34.67
CA TYR A 214 27.34 -16.59 36.00
C TYR A 214 25.87 -16.19 36.20
N ALA A 215 25.49 -14.98 35.78
CA ALA A 215 24.11 -14.53 35.87
C ALA A 215 23.15 -15.44 35.08
N ILE A 216 23.53 -15.83 33.86
CA ILE A 216 22.76 -16.79 33.04
C ILE A 216 22.64 -18.15 33.73
N VAL A 217 23.74 -18.72 34.24
CA VAL A 217 23.68 -20.04 34.90
C VAL A 217 22.82 -20.00 36.17
N TYR A 218 22.94 -18.92 36.96
CA TYR A 218 22.13 -18.76 38.16
C TYR A 218 20.65 -18.47 37.86
N SER A 219 20.27 -17.93 36.71
CA SER A 219 18.85 -17.69 36.41
C SER A 219 18.01 -18.97 36.39
N TYR A 220 18.64 -20.13 36.18
CA TYR A 220 18.00 -21.45 36.21
C TYR A 220 17.93 -22.08 37.61
N SER A 221 18.55 -21.49 38.64
CA SER A 221 18.65 -22.12 39.97
C SER A 221 18.46 -21.17 41.16
N ASP A 222 18.98 -19.94 41.09
CA ASP A 222 19.01 -18.96 42.17
C ASP A 222 18.91 -17.54 41.59
N LYS A 223 17.68 -17.00 41.55
CA LYS A 223 17.40 -15.65 41.04
C LYS A 223 18.19 -14.57 41.77
N LYS A 224 18.40 -14.70 43.08
CA LYS A 224 19.15 -13.71 43.86
C LYS A 224 20.61 -13.66 43.42
N LYS A 225 21.26 -14.81 43.24
CA LYS A 225 22.63 -14.85 42.71
C LYS A 225 22.72 -14.37 41.28
N SER A 226 21.71 -14.66 40.45
CA SER A 226 21.64 -14.12 39.08
C SER A 226 21.67 -12.59 39.09
N ASP A 227 20.84 -11.97 39.92
CA ASP A 227 20.75 -10.52 40.06
C ASP A 227 22.06 -9.92 40.59
N GLU A 228 22.68 -10.55 41.59
CA GLU A 228 23.98 -10.14 42.14
C GLU A 228 25.07 -10.12 41.06
N HIS A 229 25.20 -11.20 40.28
CA HIS A 229 26.23 -11.31 39.24
C HIS A 229 25.95 -10.39 38.04
N ARG A 230 24.67 -10.19 37.68
CA ARG A 230 24.28 -9.21 36.65
C ARG A 230 24.56 -7.78 37.08
N ALA A 231 24.28 -7.43 38.34
CA ALA A 231 24.60 -6.12 38.89
C ALA A 231 26.11 -5.87 38.93
N MET A 232 26.91 -6.88 39.30
CA MET A 232 28.38 -6.80 39.19
C MET A 232 28.83 -6.61 37.74
N CYS A 233 28.24 -7.33 36.78
CA CYS A 233 28.52 -7.18 35.36
C CYS A 233 28.26 -5.74 34.89
N LEU A 234 27.08 -5.20 35.17
CA LEU A 234 26.67 -3.86 34.76
C LEU A 234 27.44 -2.76 35.50
N LYS A 235 27.93 -3.02 36.72
CA LYS A 235 28.85 -2.11 37.41
C LYS A 235 30.21 -2.01 36.71
N LEU A 236 30.72 -3.12 36.16
CA LEU A 236 31.99 -3.15 35.43
C LEU A 236 31.85 -2.71 33.97
N ASN A 237 30.72 -3.01 33.34
CA ASN A 237 30.38 -2.56 32.00
C ASN A 237 28.88 -2.22 31.91
N PRO A 238 28.50 -0.95 32.12
CA PRO A 238 27.10 -0.52 32.08
C PRO A 238 26.41 -0.76 30.73
N ARG A 239 27.19 -0.85 29.65
CA ARG A 239 26.69 -1.05 28.28
C ARG A 239 26.84 -2.50 27.80
N HIS A 240 26.96 -3.46 28.71
CA HIS A 240 27.11 -4.86 28.35
C HIS A 240 25.82 -5.37 27.68
N PRO A 241 25.84 -5.78 26.39
CA PRO A 241 24.62 -6.00 25.62
C PRO A 241 23.79 -7.16 26.16
N ARG A 242 24.40 -8.33 26.42
CA ARG A 242 23.68 -9.49 26.97
C ARG A 242 23.16 -9.28 28.39
N ALA A 243 23.82 -8.45 29.20
CA ALA A 243 23.39 -8.22 30.58
C ALA A 243 22.19 -7.25 30.61
N ASN A 244 22.20 -6.22 29.75
CA ASN A 244 21.06 -5.34 29.53
C ASN A 244 19.87 -6.09 28.91
N TYR A 245 20.11 -7.04 28.00
CA TYR A 245 19.05 -7.90 27.46
C TYR A 245 18.37 -8.74 28.54
N ILE A 246 19.15 -9.42 29.40
CA ILE A 246 18.62 -10.22 30.52
C ILE A 246 17.86 -9.31 31.51
N MET A 247 18.37 -8.11 31.78
CA MET A 247 17.68 -7.13 32.61
C MET A 247 16.33 -6.72 32.00
N GLY A 248 16.26 -6.53 30.68
CA GLY A 248 15.01 -6.26 29.97
C GLY A 248 13.98 -7.39 30.09
N ILE A 249 14.42 -8.65 30.10
CA ILE A 249 13.54 -9.81 30.33
C ILE A 249 12.93 -9.74 31.72
N ASP A 250 13.75 -9.58 32.75
CA ASP A 250 13.28 -9.55 34.14
C ASP A 250 12.35 -8.38 34.42
N LEU A 251 12.64 -7.20 33.83
CA LEU A 251 11.80 -6.01 33.97
C LEU A 251 10.45 -6.20 33.27
N LYS A 252 10.44 -6.82 32.08
CA LYS A 252 9.21 -7.19 31.38
C LYS A 252 8.37 -8.15 32.23
N GLU A 253 8.97 -9.20 32.79
CA GLU A 253 8.27 -10.15 33.67
C GLU A 253 7.73 -9.49 34.95
N SER A 254 8.41 -8.46 35.43
CA SER A 254 7.98 -7.67 36.60
C SER A 254 6.92 -6.60 36.25
N GLY A 255 6.58 -6.44 34.96
CA GLY A 255 5.60 -5.47 34.47
C GLY A 255 6.11 -4.03 34.32
N ASP A 256 7.41 -3.78 34.50
CA ASP A 256 8.04 -2.46 34.33
C ASP A 256 8.47 -2.29 32.86
N TYR A 257 7.48 -2.09 31.99
CA TYR A 257 7.66 -2.10 30.54
C TYR A 257 8.53 -0.94 30.02
N GLU A 258 8.45 0.23 30.63
CA GLU A 258 9.27 1.39 30.27
C GLU A 258 10.75 1.10 30.50
N LYS A 259 11.13 0.60 31.69
CA LYS A 259 12.53 0.24 31.96
C LYS A 259 12.97 -0.99 31.17
N ALA A 260 12.06 -1.91 30.86
CA ALA A 260 12.37 -3.03 29.99
C ALA A 260 12.78 -2.55 28.59
N LEU A 261 12.06 -1.56 28.02
CA LEU A 261 12.41 -0.96 26.73
C LEU A 261 13.76 -0.24 26.80
N GLU A 262 14.04 0.52 27.87
CA GLU A 262 15.36 1.16 28.06
C GLU A 262 16.49 0.13 28.06
N ALA A 263 16.32 -0.97 28.80
CA ALA A 263 17.31 -2.04 28.87
C ALA A 263 17.47 -2.79 27.53
N TYR A 264 16.38 -3.07 26.82
CA TYR A 264 16.46 -3.69 25.50
C TYR A 264 17.08 -2.77 24.45
N MET A 265 16.78 -1.47 24.46
CA MET A 265 17.41 -0.50 23.55
C MET A 265 18.91 -0.38 23.83
N ALA A 266 19.30 -0.31 25.11
CA ALA A 266 20.70 -0.34 25.50
C ALA A 266 21.40 -1.63 25.03
N ALA A 267 20.71 -2.77 25.05
CA ALA A 267 21.23 -4.01 24.48
C ALA A 267 21.41 -3.91 22.95
N ALA A 268 20.37 -3.47 22.23
CA ALA A 268 20.38 -3.34 20.77
C ALA A 268 21.48 -2.41 20.26
N GLU A 269 21.73 -1.29 20.95
CA GLU A 269 22.77 -0.32 20.59
C GLU A 269 24.20 -0.85 20.78
N ASN A 270 24.39 -1.83 21.67
CA ASN A 270 25.71 -2.31 22.06
C ASN A 270 26.00 -3.75 21.57
N TYR A 271 25.01 -4.43 20.98
CA TYR A 271 25.27 -5.65 20.22
C TYR A 271 26.02 -5.31 18.91
N PRO A 272 27.00 -6.14 18.49
CA PRO A 272 27.65 -5.94 17.21
C PRO A 272 26.66 -6.01 16.05
N PRO A 273 26.76 -5.14 15.03
CA PRO A 273 25.82 -5.15 13.89
C PRO A 273 25.76 -6.48 13.12
N GLY A 274 26.83 -7.28 13.17
CA GLY A 274 26.90 -8.63 12.59
C GLY A 274 26.24 -9.72 13.43
N ASP A 275 25.88 -9.45 14.69
CA ASP A 275 25.21 -10.39 15.58
C ASP A 275 23.70 -10.41 15.33
N ARG A 276 23.34 -10.93 14.15
CA ARG A 276 21.95 -10.97 13.68
C ARG A 276 21.03 -11.76 14.61
N PHE A 277 21.55 -12.80 15.27
CA PHE A 277 20.76 -13.64 16.17
C PHE A 277 20.30 -12.86 17.40
N HIS A 278 21.23 -12.29 18.17
CA HIS A 278 20.84 -11.57 19.38
C HIS A 278 20.13 -10.24 19.07
N LEU A 279 20.48 -9.57 17.97
CA LEU A 279 19.74 -8.40 17.50
C LEU A 279 18.29 -8.78 17.16
N ASN A 280 18.06 -9.91 16.48
CA ASN A 280 16.71 -10.43 16.25
C ASN A 280 15.96 -10.66 17.58
N GLU A 281 16.56 -11.36 18.54
CA GLU A 281 15.93 -11.63 19.85
C GLU A 281 15.51 -10.33 20.56
N VAL A 282 16.41 -9.35 20.61
CA VAL A 282 16.18 -8.05 21.25
C VAL A 282 15.03 -7.32 20.57
N TRP A 283 15.05 -7.19 19.24
CA TRP A 283 13.99 -6.50 18.50
C TRP A 283 12.64 -7.23 18.59
N ASN A 284 12.65 -8.56 18.67
CA ASN A 284 11.44 -9.34 18.88
C ASN A 284 10.82 -9.09 20.26
N ASN A 285 11.65 -9.00 21.30
CA ASN A 285 11.20 -8.67 22.65
C ASN A 285 10.76 -7.21 22.78
N ILE A 286 11.44 -6.25 22.13
CA ILE A 286 10.99 -4.85 22.04
C ILE A 286 9.59 -4.77 21.42
N GLY A 287 9.36 -5.49 20.31
CA GLY A 287 8.05 -5.54 19.67
C GLY A 287 6.97 -6.13 20.59
N THR A 288 7.32 -7.16 21.35
CA THR A 288 6.44 -7.75 22.37
C THR A 288 6.08 -6.74 23.46
N VAL A 289 7.05 -5.98 23.99
CA VAL A 289 6.77 -4.95 25.00
C VAL A 289 5.88 -3.84 24.44
N TYR A 290 6.13 -3.37 23.21
CA TYR A 290 5.24 -2.39 22.59
C TYR A 290 3.83 -2.91 22.35
N TYR A 291 3.68 -4.20 22.06
CA TYR A 291 2.39 -4.85 21.89
C TYR A 291 1.61 -4.89 23.22
N GLU A 292 2.25 -5.27 24.33
CA GLU A 292 1.64 -5.26 25.67
C GLU A 292 1.25 -3.84 26.13
N LEU A 293 2.00 -2.83 25.69
CA LEU A 293 1.67 -1.41 25.89
C LEU A 293 0.57 -0.88 24.95
N GLY A 294 0.02 -1.71 24.05
CA GLY A 294 -0.98 -1.31 23.06
C GLY A 294 -0.45 -0.43 21.93
N ASN A 295 0.86 -0.24 21.82
CA ASN A 295 1.50 0.53 20.76
C ASN A 295 1.81 -0.37 19.55
N TYR A 296 0.75 -0.78 18.84
CA TYR A 296 0.80 -1.71 17.73
C TYR A 296 1.69 -1.24 16.56
N LYS A 297 1.77 0.07 16.33
CA LYS A 297 2.65 0.64 15.29
C LYS A 297 4.13 0.42 15.60
N SER A 298 4.54 0.70 16.83
CA SER A 298 5.92 0.46 17.28
C SER A 298 6.22 -1.03 17.41
N ALA A 299 5.23 -1.84 17.78
CA ALA A 299 5.35 -3.30 17.80
C ALA A 299 5.69 -3.87 16.42
N GLY A 300 4.93 -3.46 15.39
CA GLY A 300 5.18 -3.86 14.00
C GLY A 300 6.56 -3.44 13.50
N ALA A 301 6.95 -2.18 13.72
CA ALA A 301 8.27 -1.69 13.32
C ALA A 301 9.42 -2.45 13.99
N ALA A 302 9.25 -2.88 15.24
CA ALA A 302 10.25 -3.67 15.96
C ALA A 302 10.31 -5.13 15.45
N TRP A 303 9.17 -5.76 15.18
CA TRP A 303 9.12 -7.10 14.60
C TRP A 303 9.61 -7.15 13.15
N GLU A 304 9.36 -6.12 12.34
CA GLU A 304 9.98 -5.97 11.01
C GLU A 304 11.50 -5.88 11.09
N LYS A 305 12.03 -5.12 12.06
CA LYS A 305 13.48 -5.09 12.32
C LYS A 305 14.01 -6.46 12.73
N ALA A 306 13.30 -7.18 13.59
CA ALA A 306 13.68 -8.55 13.96
C ALA A 306 13.75 -9.46 12.72
N LEU A 307 12.72 -9.43 11.86
CA LEU A 307 12.67 -10.19 10.61
C LEU A 307 13.73 -9.77 9.59
N LYS A 308 14.19 -8.51 9.61
CA LYS A 308 15.33 -8.07 8.79
C LYS A 308 16.64 -8.75 9.21
N TYR A 309 16.84 -8.98 10.50
CA TYR A 309 18.00 -9.71 10.99
C TYR A 309 17.89 -11.21 10.74
N MET A 310 16.70 -11.80 10.97
CA MET A 310 16.41 -13.20 10.69
C MET A 310 15.06 -13.37 9.98
N PRO A 311 15.04 -13.44 8.64
CA PRO A 311 13.80 -13.55 7.86
C PRO A 311 13.00 -14.83 8.14
N GLN A 312 13.66 -15.87 8.66
CA GLN A 312 13.07 -17.16 8.97
C GLN A 312 12.65 -17.31 10.45
N ASP A 313 12.73 -16.25 11.25
CA ASP A 313 12.29 -16.32 12.65
C ASP A 313 10.77 -16.55 12.75
N LYS A 314 10.40 -17.73 13.25
CA LYS A 314 9.00 -18.16 13.33
C LYS A 314 8.22 -17.36 14.38
N THR A 315 8.88 -16.87 15.42
CA THR A 315 8.23 -16.16 16.53
C THR A 315 7.87 -14.75 16.10
N ALA A 316 8.81 -14.00 15.52
CA ALA A 316 8.59 -12.68 14.96
C ALA A 316 7.57 -12.72 13.82
N ARG A 317 7.56 -13.78 12.98
CA ARG A 317 6.54 -13.96 11.94
C ARG A 317 5.15 -14.21 12.53
N LYS A 318 5.02 -15.08 13.54
CA LYS A 318 3.75 -15.27 14.27
C LYS A 318 3.27 -14.00 14.96
N ASN A 319 4.19 -13.22 15.51
CA ASN A 319 3.87 -11.93 16.13
C ASN A 319 3.39 -10.91 15.09
N MET A 320 3.98 -10.90 13.89
CA MET A 320 3.49 -10.12 12.75
C MET A 320 2.12 -10.60 12.26
N GLU A 321 1.89 -11.92 12.20
CA GLU A 321 0.56 -12.48 11.87
C GLU A 321 -0.49 -12.13 12.93
N LEU A 322 -0.10 -12.16 14.22
CA LEU A 322 -0.93 -11.70 15.33
C LEU A 322 -1.23 -10.20 15.18
N LEU A 323 -0.23 -9.39 14.89
CA LEU A 323 -0.39 -7.96 14.62
C LEU A 323 -1.30 -7.70 13.44
N ASP A 324 -1.16 -8.46 12.35
CA ASP A 324 -2.02 -8.39 11.18
C ASP A 324 -3.43 -8.85 11.50
N SER A 325 -3.61 -9.82 12.39
CA SER A 325 -4.93 -10.22 12.88
C SER A 325 -5.55 -9.12 13.75
N VAL A 326 -4.75 -8.42 14.57
CA VAL A 326 -5.16 -7.28 15.40
C VAL A 326 -5.41 -6.04 14.54
N ASN A 327 -4.68 -5.85 13.42
CA ASN A 327 -4.85 -4.76 12.48
C ASN A 327 -5.97 -5.03 11.45
N LYS A 328 -6.25 -6.30 11.12
CA LYS A 328 -7.45 -6.74 10.39
C LYS A 328 -8.69 -6.71 11.29
N ALA A 329 -8.52 -7.02 12.57
CA ALA A 329 -9.51 -6.70 13.60
C ALA A 329 -9.53 -5.19 13.94
N GLY A 330 -8.51 -4.43 13.53
CA GLY A 330 -8.31 -3.00 13.81
C GLY A 330 -8.78 -2.09 12.67
N THR A 331 -8.86 -2.60 11.44
CA THR A 331 -9.80 -2.10 10.40
C THR A 331 -11.26 -2.28 10.84
N ASN A 332 -11.43 -2.99 11.95
CA ASN A 332 -12.63 -3.26 12.68
C ASN A 332 -12.51 -2.77 14.14
N SER A 333 -11.76 -1.68 14.44
CA SER A 333 -11.59 -1.23 15.84
C SER A 333 -12.94 -1.04 16.55
N ALA A 334 -13.94 -0.53 15.83
CA ALA A 334 -15.32 -0.44 16.30
C ALA A 334 -16.00 -1.81 16.47
N SER A 335 -15.67 -2.82 15.65
CA SER A 335 -16.26 -4.16 15.77
C SER A 335 -15.56 -5.02 16.82
N ALA A 336 -14.26 -4.84 17.06
CA ALA A 336 -13.51 -5.47 18.13
C ALA A 336 -13.87 -4.86 19.50
N GLU A 337 -14.00 -3.54 19.55
CA GLU A 337 -14.55 -2.80 20.70
C GLU A 337 -15.99 -3.23 20.98
N LEU A 338 -16.85 -3.27 19.95
CA LEU A 338 -18.21 -3.80 20.09
C LEU A 338 -18.21 -5.27 20.53
N ALA A 339 -17.36 -6.13 19.97
CA ALA A 339 -17.27 -7.54 20.34
C ALA A 339 -16.72 -7.76 21.76
N ALA A 340 -15.94 -6.83 22.30
CA ALA A 340 -15.52 -6.83 23.71
C ALA A 340 -16.70 -6.40 24.60
N ILE A 341 -17.39 -5.30 24.26
CA ILE A 341 -18.56 -4.83 25.01
C ILE A 341 -19.69 -5.86 25.01
N LEU A 342 -19.92 -6.54 23.89
CA LEU A 342 -20.92 -7.61 23.78
C LEU A 342 -20.56 -8.86 24.60
N ARG A 343 -19.28 -9.11 24.89
CA ARG A 343 -18.84 -10.23 25.73
C ARG A 343 -19.07 -9.97 27.22
N ASP A 344 -18.93 -8.73 27.65
CA ASP A 344 -19.01 -8.35 29.07
C ASP A 344 -20.43 -7.93 29.51
N LYS A 345 -21.33 -7.64 28.55
CA LYS A 345 -22.69 -7.17 28.82
C LYS A 345 -23.69 -8.32 28.78
N VAL A 346 -24.46 -8.48 29.85
CA VAL A 346 -25.58 -9.43 29.91
C VAL A 346 -26.82 -8.78 29.31
N PHE A 347 -27.41 -9.42 28.29
CA PHE A 347 -28.64 -8.98 27.64
C PHE A 347 -29.83 -9.83 28.09
N SER A 348 -30.97 -9.20 28.36
CA SER A 348 -32.20 -9.88 28.78
C SER A 348 -32.93 -10.59 27.63
N SER A 349 -32.71 -10.17 26.38
CA SER A 349 -33.29 -10.75 25.18
C SER A 349 -32.43 -10.49 23.94
N GLN A 350 -32.74 -11.18 22.83
CA GLN A 350 -32.10 -10.92 21.53
C GLN A 350 -32.43 -9.50 21.01
N GLU A 351 -33.65 -9.03 21.22
CA GLU A 351 -34.12 -7.70 20.80
C GLU A 351 -33.32 -6.58 21.52
N ASP A 352 -33.02 -6.77 22.81
CA ASP A 352 -32.19 -5.83 23.59
C ASP A 352 -30.74 -5.76 23.07
N MET A 353 -30.18 -6.87 22.61
CA MET A 353 -28.85 -6.92 22.01
C MET A 353 -28.82 -6.22 20.66
N GLU A 354 -29.81 -6.49 19.80
CA GLU A 354 -29.93 -5.87 18.49
C GLU A 354 -30.12 -4.35 18.60
N GLN A 355 -30.97 -3.89 19.54
CA GLN A 355 -31.13 -2.47 19.82
C GLN A 355 -29.82 -1.83 20.28
N PHE A 356 -29.09 -2.47 21.19
CA PHE A 356 -27.81 -1.97 21.68
C PHE A 356 -26.77 -1.85 20.56
N VAL A 357 -26.64 -2.87 19.70
CA VAL A 357 -25.72 -2.86 18.55
C VAL A 357 -26.07 -1.72 17.60
N SER A 358 -27.35 -1.54 17.31
CA SER A 358 -27.85 -0.45 16.45
C SER A 358 -27.55 0.94 17.04
N GLU A 359 -27.80 1.13 18.34
CA GLU A 359 -27.48 2.38 19.04
C GLU A 359 -25.98 2.65 19.11
N TYR A 360 -25.16 1.64 19.36
CA TYR A 360 -23.70 1.75 19.37
C TYR A 360 -23.18 2.15 17.98
N ALA A 361 -23.60 1.42 16.94
CA ALA A 361 -23.21 1.72 15.55
C ALA A 361 -23.66 3.14 15.15
N ARG A 362 -24.89 3.52 15.48
CA ARG A 362 -25.40 4.88 15.25
C ARG A 362 -24.56 5.92 15.97
N LYS A 363 -24.21 5.70 17.24
CA LYS A 363 -23.37 6.62 18.02
C LYS A 363 -21.99 6.76 17.42
N LYS A 364 -21.32 5.66 17.06
CA LYS A 364 -20.00 5.69 16.40
C LYS A 364 -20.05 6.41 15.06
N ASN A 365 -21.03 6.08 14.21
CA ASN A 365 -21.17 6.68 12.88
C ASN A 365 -21.58 8.15 12.89
N SER A 366 -22.11 8.65 14.02
CA SER A 366 -22.46 10.07 14.22
C SER A 366 -21.47 10.83 15.09
N SER A 367 -20.43 10.18 15.62
CA SER A 367 -19.39 10.83 16.41
C SER A 367 -18.30 11.44 15.51
N PRO A 368 -17.89 12.70 15.75
CA PRO A 368 -16.78 13.33 15.04
C PRO A 368 -15.46 12.56 15.17
N LEU A 369 -14.68 12.52 14.09
CA LEU A 369 -13.32 11.97 14.05
C LEU A 369 -12.33 13.03 13.55
N ASP A 370 -11.17 13.15 14.22
CA ASP A 370 -10.14 14.14 13.89
C ASP A 370 -9.53 13.91 12.49
N GLU A 371 -9.33 12.64 12.12
CA GLU A 371 -8.84 12.22 10.79
C GLU A 371 -9.79 12.60 9.64
N LEU A 372 -11.07 12.81 9.95
CA LEU A 372 -12.09 13.31 9.01
C LEU A 372 -12.30 14.82 9.13
N GLY A 373 -11.38 15.55 9.75
CA GLY A 373 -11.47 16.99 9.97
C GLY A 373 -12.65 17.40 10.86
N GLY A 374 -13.02 16.54 11.82
CA GLY A 374 -14.14 16.75 12.73
C GLY A 374 -15.50 16.31 12.19
N LEU A 375 -15.54 15.63 11.03
CA LEU A 375 -16.77 14.99 10.56
C LEU A 375 -17.00 13.64 11.22
N SER A 376 -18.26 13.28 11.38
CA SER A 376 -18.64 11.90 11.63
C SER A 376 -18.55 11.05 10.36
N PRO A 377 -18.37 9.72 10.47
CA PRO A 377 -18.40 8.82 9.31
C PRO A 377 -19.62 9.01 8.40
N LEU A 378 -20.80 9.27 8.98
CA LEU A 378 -22.02 9.52 8.21
C LEU A 378 -21.95 10.81 7.39
N GLN A 379 -21.39 11.89 7.96
CA GLN A 379 -21.23 13.16 7.26
C GLN A 379 -20.17 13.07 6.16
N ALA A 380 -19.06 12.36 6.42
CA ALA A 380 -18.03 12.10 5.41
C ALA A 380 -18.60 11.27 4.25
N ALA A 381 -19.41 10.23 4.53
CA ALA A 381 -20.11 9.47 3.50
C ALA A 381 -21.02 10.37 2.65
N GLY A 382 -21.70 11.34 3.26
CA GLY A 382 -22.48 12.34 2.52
C GLY A 382 -21.65 13.15 1.53
N LEU A 383 -20.40 13.48 1.83
CA LEU A 383 -19.51 14.19 0.89
C LEU A 383 -19.06 13.28 -0.26
N LEU A 384 -18.82 12.00 0.00
CA LEU A 384 -18.24 11.07 -0.97
C LEU A 384 -19.25 10.49 -1.95
N TYR A 385 -20.47 10.22 -1.48
CA TYR A 385 -21.43 9.41 -2.22
C TYR A 385 -22.65 10.19 -2.70
N GLU A 386 -22.98 11.35 -2.09
CA GLU A 386 -24.13 12.12 -2.54
C GLU A 386 -23.80 12.93 -3.81
N PRO A 387 -24.57 12.76 -4.89
CA PRO A 387 -24.34 13.52 -6.13
C PRO A 387 -24.45 15.01 -5.88
N GLN A 388 -23.54 15.79 -6.46
CA GLN A 388 -23.54 17.25 -6.33
C GLN A 388 -24.87 17.85 -6.77
N GLY A 389 -25.43 18.74 -5.96
CA GLY A 389 -26.68 19.43 -6.25
C GLY A 389 -27.94 18.59 -5.98
N SER A 390 -27.80 17.37 -5.46
CA SER A 390 -28.91 16.65 -4.85
C SER A 390 -29.35 17.35 -3.55
N ALA A 391 -30.60 17.14 -3.13
CA ALA A 391 -31.10 17.70 -1.86
C ALA A 391 -30.33 17.18 -0.63
N LYS A 392 -29.67 16.02 -0.76
CA LYS A 392 -28.88 15.36 0.29
C LYS A 392 -27.39 15.73 0.24
N SER A 393 -26.92 16.36 -0.84
CA SER A 393 -25.54 16.80 -0.98
C SER A 393 -25.21 17.84 0.08
N PRO A 394 -24.25 17.59 0.97
CA PRO A 394 -23.88 18.55 2.01
C PRO A 394 -23.12 19.75 1.46
N ILE A 395 -22.73 19.72 0.17
CA ILE A 395 -22.07 20.83 -0.51
C ILE A 395 -23.07 21.64 -1.35
N THR A 396 -22.99 22.96 -1.21
CA THR A 396 -23.66 23.91 -2.11
C THR A 396 -22.70 24.97 -2.63
N LEU A 397 -22.92 25.38 -3.88
CA LEU A 397 -22.10 26.36 -4.57
C LEU A 397 -22.88 27.67 -4.73
N SER A 398 -22.28 28.78 -4.31
CA SER A 398 -22.85 30.11 -4.46
C SER A 398 -22.47 30.73 -5.80
N SER A 399 -23.46 31.16 -6.58
CA SER A 399 -23.23 32.03 -7.75
C SER A 399 -23.16 33.51 -7.38
N SER A 400 -23.49 33.88 -6.14
CA SER A 400 -23.54 35.27 -5.66
C SER A 400 -22.15 35.73 -5.19
N ILE A 401 -21.18 35.75 -6.11
CA ILE A 401 -19.79 36.17 -5.84
C ILE A 401 -19.51 37.48 -6.55
N LYS A 402 -18.80 38.37 -5.87
CA LYS A 402 -18.33 39.64 -6.45
C LYS A 402 -17.29 39.37 -7.53
N GLU A 403 -17.42 40.05 -8.67
CA GLU A 403 -16.50 39.88 -9.81
C GLU A 403 -15.02 40.05 -9.41
N ALA A 404 -14.71 41.03 -8.56
CA ALA A 404 -13.35 41.27 -8.06
C ALA A 404 -12.74 40.08 -7.30
N LEU A 405 -13.56 39.21 -6.68
CA LEU A 405 -13.06 37.98 -6.07
C LEU A 405 -12.80 36.88 -7.11
N LEU A 406 -13.61 36.83 -8.17
CA LEU A 406 -13.45 35.87 -9.26
C LEU A 406 -12.21 36.16 -10.11
N GLU A 407 -11.83 37.43 -10.25
CA GLU A 407 -10.60 37.86 -10.94
C GLU A 407 -9.32 37.30 -10.29
N ASN A 408 -9.38 36.85 -9.04
CA ASN A 408 -8.27 36.13 -8.39
C ASN A 408 -8.09 34.71 -8.93
N SER A 409 -9.11 34.12 -9.57
CA SER A 409 -8.99 32.84 -10.25
C SER A 409 -8.41 33.03 -11.65
N LEU A 410 -7.22 32.46 -11.87
CA LEU A 410 -6.60 32.43 -13.20
C LEU A 410 -7.45 31.62 -14.18
N PHE A 411 -7.99 30.49 -13.73
CA PHE A 411 -8.85 29.65 -14.54
C PHE A 411 -10.11 30.39 -15.00
N TYR A 412 -10.80 31.09 -14.10
CA TYR A 412 -11.99 31.88 -14.45
C TYR A 412 -11.67 33.02 -15.43
N THR A 413 -10.65 33.82 -15.11
CA THR A 413 -10.30 35.00 -15.89
C THR A 413 -9.96 34.63 -17.33
N ASP A 414 -9.09 33.64 -17.51
CA ASP A 414 -8.73 33.15 -18.84
C ASP A 414 -9.91 32.46 -19.52
N ALA A 415 -10.72 31.70 -18.79
CA ALA A 415 -11.90 31.07 -19.36
C ALA A 415 -12.89 32.11 -19.92
N LYS A 416 -13.16 33.19 -19.19
CA LYS A 416 -14.02 34.30 -19.63
C LYS A 416 -13.45 35.01 -20.86
N ASN A 417 -12.14 35.32 -20.82
CA ASN A 417 -11.44 35.99 -21.93
C ASN A 417 -11.46 35.15 -23.21
N ILE A 418 -11.15 33.85 -23.10
CA ILE A 418 -11.08 32.93 -24.23
C ILE A 418 -12.47 32.61 -24.77
N LEU A 419 -13.49 32.45 -23.91
CA LEU A 419 -14.87 32.28 -24.37
C LEU A 419 -15.37 33.52 -25.13
N THR A 420 -15.01 34.72 -24.67
CA THR A 420 -15.27 35.98 -25.37
C THR A 420 -14.55 36.02 -26.73
N LEU A 421 -13.31 35.55 -26.79
CA LEU A 421 -12.54 35.43 -28.03
C LEU A 421 -13.21 34.46 -29.02
N PHE A 422 -13.65 33.29 -28.56
CA PHE A 422 -14.47 32.37 -29.37
C PHE A 422 -15.72 33.05 -29.91
N ASN A 423 -16.42 33.83 -29.08
CA ASN A 423 -17.65 34.51 -29.49
C ASN A 423 -17.39 35.57 -30.58
N LYS A 424 -16.26 36.28 -30.48
CA LYS A 424 -15.83 37.30 -31.45
C LYS A 424 -15.37 36.71 -32.78
N LEU A 425 -14.63 35.60 -32.74
CA LEU A 425 -13.96 35.02 -33.92
C LEU A 425 -14.71 33.87 -34.59
N GLN A 426 -15.84 33.42 -34.04
CA GLN A 426 -16.61 32.32 -34.62
C GLN A 426 -17.07 32.62 -36.05
N PRO A 427 -17.04 31.64 -36.98
CA PRO A 427 -16.58 30.26 -36.78
C PRO A 427 -15.06 30.14 -36.66
N VAL A 428 -14.59 29.41 -35.64
CA VAL A 428 -13.15 29.10 -35.49
C VAL A 428 -12.86 27.78 -36.20
N LYS A 429 -12.12 27.85 -37.31
CA LYS A 429 -11.79 26.68 -38.13
C LYS A 429 -10.86 25.72 -37.40
N MET A 430 -11.19 24.43 -37.44
CA MET A 430 -10.36 23.36 -36.87
C MET A 430 -9.19 23.00 -37.79
N THR A 431 -8.12 22.46 -37.22
CA THR A 431 -7.10 21.72 -37.96
C THR A 431 -7.61 20.33 -38.34
N VAL A 432 -6.86 19.63 -39.20
CA VAL A 432 -7.18 18.24 -39.59
C VAL A 432 -7.25 17.31 -38.37
N SER A 433 -6.38 17.53 -37.38
CA SER A 433 -6.34 16.79 -36.11
C SER A 433 -7.41 17.22 -35.10
N LYS A 434 -8.40 18.04 -35.53
CA LYS A 434 -9.49 18.56 -34.68
C LYS A 434 -9.06 19.51 -33.55
N ASN A 435 -7.87 20.09 -33.65
CA ASN A 435 -7.37 21.12 -32.74
C ASN A 435 -7.72 22.54 -33.22
N LEU A 436 -7.49 23.54 -32.38
CA LEU A 436 -7.56 24.96 -32.68
C LEU A 436 -6.46 25.35 -33.67
N ASN A 437 -6.80 26.25 -34.60
CA ASN A 437 -5.82 26.75 -35.55
C ASN A 437 -4.81 27.68 -34.87
N ARG A 438 -3.58 27.74 -35.41
CA ARG A 438 -2.47 28.53 -34.86
C ARG A 438 -2.80 30.00 -34.63
N LYS A 439 -3.61 30.60 -35.50
CA LYS A 439 -4.02 32.01 -35.35
C LYS A 439 -4.82 32.21 -34.07
N PHE A 440 -5.80 31.34 -33.82
CA PHE A 440 -6.60 31.40 -32.59
C PHE A 440 -5.74 31.14 -31.35
N VAL A 441 -4.85 30.15 -31.40
CA VAL A 441 -3.95 29.82 -30.29
C VAL A 441 -3.07 31.01 -29.91
N LEU A 442 -2.49 31.69 -30.91
CA LEU A 442 -1.66 32.88 -30.68
C LEU A 442 -2.46 34.03 -30.06
N GLU A 443 -3.69 34.29 -30.53
CA GLU A 443 -4.56 35.31 -29.94
C GLU A 443 -4.96 34.96 -28.50
N ALA A 444 -5.26 33.69 -28.22
CA ALA A 444 -5.57 33.20 -26.88
C ALA A 444 -4.37 33.30 -25.92
N TYR A 445 -3.16 32.97 -26.39
CA TYR A 445 -1.93 33.11 -25.63
C TYR A 445 -1.67 34.56 -25.21
N ASN A 446 -1.84 35.51 -26.14
CA ASN A 446 -1.58 36.93 -25.88
C ASN A 446 -2.53 37.56 -24.84
N ILE A 447 -3.75 37.02 -24.69
CA ILE A 447 -4.74 37.51 -23.71
C ILE A 447 -4.75 36.70 -22.40
N SER A 448 -3.95 35.63 -22.30
CA SER A 448 -3.94 34.74 -21.13
C SER A 448 -3.14 35.34 -19.98
N GLU A 449 -3.79 35.53 -18.84
CA GLU A 449 -3.14 35.91 -17.58
C GLU A 449 -2.30 34.75 -17.01
N TYR A 450 -2.70 33.50 -17.26
CA TYR A 450 -1.91 32.34 -16.85
C TYR A 450 -0.56 32.30 -17.57
N ALA A 451 -0.54 32.52 -18.89
CA ALA A 451 0.69 32.59 -19.67
C ALA A 451 1.60 33.75 -19.22
N LYS A 452 1.03 34.91 -18.90
CA LYS A 452 1.79 36.06 -18.36
C LYS A 452 2.43 35.77 -17.01
N LYS A 453 1.76 35.03 -16.13
CA LYS A 453 2.31 34.65 -14.82
C LYS A 453 3.29 33.49 -14.86
N ASN A 454 3.27 32.67 -15.91
CA ASN A 454 4.14 31.50 -16.06
C ASN A 454 4.89 31.53 -17.42
N PRO A 455 5.66 32.58 -17.73
CA PRO A 455 6.33 32.74 -19.02
C PRO A 455 7.34 31.63 -19.32
N GLU A 456 7.91 31.01 -18.28
CA GLU A 456 8.84 29.89 -18.39
C GLU A 456 8.19 28.58 -18.84
N ARG A 457 6.87 28.42 -18.64
CA ARG A 457 6.12 27.21 -19.05
C ARG A 457 5.77 27.21 -20.53
N TYR A 458 5.70 28.38 -21.17
CA TYR A 458 5.23 28.51 -22.56
C TYR A 458 6.11 29.50 -23.33
N TYR A 459 7.16 28.98 -23.98
CA TYR A 459 8.00 29.79 -24.86
C TYR A 459 7.39 29.88 -26.27
N CYS A 460 7.04 31.10 -26.73
CA CYS A 460 6.46 31.32 -28.05
C CYS A 460 7.47 31.95 -29.02
N SER A 461 7.90 31.21 -30.05
CA SER A 461 8.73 31.71 -31.16
C SER A 461 7.92 32.29 -32.34
N GLY A 462 6.60 32.46 -32.17
CA GLY A 462 5.69 33.05 -33.17
C GLY A 462 4.76 32.06 -33.89
N ALA A 463 5.03 30.76 -33.83
CA ALA A 463 4.13 29.71 -34.32
C ALA A 463 3.81 28.72 -33.19
N MET A 464 2.60 28.80 -32.63
CA MET A 464 2.14 27.98 -31.51
C MET A 464 0.92 27.14 -31.92
N ASN A 465 0.98 25.82 -31.70
CA ASN A 465 -0.14 24.91 -31.85
C ASN A 465 -0.87 24.73 -30.51
N GLU A 466 -2.05 24.10 -30.53
CA GLU A 466 -2.81 23.85 -29.29
C GLU A 466 -2.03 22.98 -28.30
N ASP A 467 -1.29 21.97 -28.80
CA ASP A 467 -0.49 21.07 -27.97
C ASP A 467 0.68 21.80 -27.27
N ASP A 468 1.13 22.91 -27.85
CA ASP A 468 2.16 23.78 -27.27
C ASP A 468 1.60 24.68 -26.15
N PHE A 469 0.27 24.80 -26.03
CA PHE A 469 -0.39 25.60 -25.00
C PHE A 469 -1.45 24.78 -24.25
N TRP A 470 -0.97 23.83 -23.44
CA TRP A 470 -1.81 22.86 -22.72
C TRP A 470 -2.94 23.49 -21.90
N TRP A 471 -2.69 24.65 -21.29
CA TRP A 471 -3.72 25.41 -20.57
C TRP A 471 -4.96 25.72 -21.44
N LEU A 472 -4.75 26.18 -22.68
CA LEU A 472 -5.83 26.42 -23.64
C LEU A 472 -6.53 25.12 -24.06
N HIS A 473 -5.77 24.04 -24.22
CA HIS A 473 -6.33 22.72 -24.53
C HIS A 473 -7.33 22.29 -23.45
N ILE A 474 -6.95 22.35 -22.17
CA ILE A 474 -7.82 22.02 -21.04
C ILE A 474 -9.08 22.88 -21.07
N MET A 475 -8.95 24.19 -21.27
CA MET A 475 -10.11 25.08 -21.35
C MET A 475 -11.05 24.74 -22.51
N ARG A 476 -10.52 24.43 -23.70
CA ARG A 476 -11.35 24.00 -24.84
C ARG A 476 -12.14 22.73 -24.53
N VAL A 477 -11.49 21.75 -23.88
CA VAL A 477 -12.14 20.50 -23.47
C VAL A 477 -13.24 20.79 -22.44
N VAL A 478 -12.95 21.58 -21.42
CA VAL A 478 -13.92 21.99 -20.39
C VAL A 478 -15.10 22.75 -21.01
N PHE A 479 -14.88 23.67 -21.94
CA PHE A 479 -15.96 24.38 -22.64
C PHE A 479 -16.84 23.44 -23.46
N SER A 480 -16.24 22.44 -24.08
CA SER A 480 -16.96 21.43 -24.87
C SER A 480 -17.85 20.58 -23.95
N LEU A 481 -17.29 20.10 -22.82
CA LEU A 481 -18.03 19.33 -21.81
C LEU A 481 -19.12 20.16 -21.10
N ALA A 482 -18.88 21.46 -20.92
CA ALA A 482 -19.84 22.39 -20.35
C ALA A 482 -20.98 22.73 -21.35
N GLY A 483 -20.82 22.41 -22.64
CA GLY A 483 -21.76 22.79 -23.69
C GLY A 483 -21.70 24.28 -24.07
N LEU A 484 -20.62 24.98 -23.71
CA LEU A 484 -20.42 26.40 -24.02
C LEU A 484 -19.97 26.61 -25.47
N ILE A 485 -19.25 25.62 -26.02
CA ILE A 485 -18.87 25.56 -27.43
C ILE A 485 -19.31 24.24 -28.06
N ARG A 486 -19.47 24.22 -29.39
CA ARG A 486 -19.79 23.01 -30.15
C ARG A 486 -19.09 22.99 -31.50
N ILE A 487 -18.89 21.80 -32.05
CA ILE A 487 -18.35 21.61 -33.39
C ILE A 487 -19.51 21.47 -34.39
N ARG A 488 -19.46 22.22 -35.50
CA ARG A 488 -20.39 22.08 -36.63
C ARG A 488 -19.63 22.25 -37.94
N LYS A 489 -19.72 21.26 -38.83
CA LYS A 489 -19.07 21.25 -40.15
C LYS A 489 -17.57 21.65 -40.08
N GLY A 490 -16.82 21.09 -39.12
CA GLY A 490 -15.38 21.34 -38.97
C GLY A 490 -14.98 22.69 -38.37
N ASN A 491 -15.92 23.41 -37.75
CA ASN A 491 -15.65 24.68 -37.06
C ASN A 491 -16.23 24.66 -35.64
N PHE A 492 -15.55 25.35 -34.72
CA PHE A 492 -16.08 25.66 -33.40
C PHE A 492 -17.02 26.87 -33.45
N TYR A 493 -18.12 26.77 -32.71
CA TYR A 493 -19.10 27.83 -32.49
C TYR A 493 -19.39 27.95 -31.00
N VAL A 494 -19.66 29.18 -30.54
CA VAL A 494 -20.24 29.39 -29.21
C VAL A 494 -21.72 29.03 -29.26
N THR A 495 -22.18 28.26 -28.29
CA THR A 495 -23.59 27.86 -28.20
C THR A 495 -24.45 29.04 -27.74
N ALA A 496 -25.78 28.90 -27.84
CA ALA A 496 -26.68 29.91 -27.28
C ALA A 496 -26.47 30.06 -25.76
N ASP A 497 -26.29 28.92 -25.09
CA ASP A 497 -25.96 28.85 -23.66
C ASP A 497 -24.63 29.56 -23.37
N GLY A 498 -23.58 29.30 -24.17
CA GLY A 498 -22.28 29.96 -24.04
C GLY A 498 -22.35 31.49 -24.15
N ARG A 499 -23.19 32.02 -25.05
CA ARG A 499 -23.42 33.47 -25.15
C ARG A 499 -24.15 34.03 -23.94
N GLN A 500 -25.17 33.32 -23.45
CA GLN A 500 -25.92 33.75 -22.27
C GLN A 500 -25.02 33.87 -21.03
N TYR A 501 -24.04 32.97 -20.85
CA TYR A 501 -23.09 33.07 -19.75
C TYR A 501 -22.10 34.24 -19.85
N LEU A 502 -21.88 34.82 -21.03
CA LEU A 502 -21.09 36.05 -21.19
C LEU A 502 -21.86 37.31 -20.75
N GLU A 503 -23.19 37.25 -20.72
CA GLU A 503 -24.08 38.35 -20.33
C GLU A 503 -24.52 38.27 -18.85
N LYS A 504 -24.49 37.07 -18.27
CA LYS A 504 -24.84 36.79 -16.87
C LYS A 504 -23.78 37.28 -15.88
N PRO A 505 -24.13 37.43 -14.59
CA PRO A 505 -23.15 37.63 -13.52
C PRO A 505 -22.07 36.53 -13.54
N GLY A 506 -20.80 36.92 -13.34
CA GLY A 506 -19.65 36.03 -13.48
C GLY A 506 -19.71 34.76 -12.64
N GLY A 507 -20.30 34.84 -11.44
CA GLY A 507 -20.44 33.70 -10.55
C GLY A 507 -21.26 32.55 -11.13
N GLU A 508 -22.21 32.81 -12.05
CA GLU A 508 -22.95 31.74 -12.74
C GLU A 508 -22.04 30.95 -13.69
N LEU A 509 -21.19 31.64 -14.45
CA LEU A 509 -20.20 31.01 -15.31
C LEU A 509 -19.18 30.23 -14.46
N PHE A 510 -18.75 30.81 -13.35
CA PHE A 510 -17.81 30.15 -12.43
C PHE A 510 -18.37 28.84 -11.85
N VAL A 511 -19.62 28.82 -11.38
CA VAL A 511 -20.30 27.58 -10.94
C VAL A 511 -20.31 26.52 -12.04
N LYS A 512 -20.61 26.93 -13.29
CA LYS A 512 -20.67 26.00 -14.42
C LYS A 512 -19.30 25.43 -14.78
N LEU A 513 -18.26 26.26 -14.79
CA LEU A 513 -16.89 25.85 -15.03
C LEU A 513 -16.39 24.91 -13.95
N PHE A 514 -16.57 25.28 -12.67
CA PHE A 514 -16.19 24.44 -11.53
C PHE A 514 -16.85 23.06 -11.59
N ARG A 515 -18.17 23.02 -11.79
CA ARG A 515 -18.90 21.75 -11.88
C ARG A 515 -18.40 20.88 -13.03
N THR A 516 -18.12 21.50 -14.16
CA THR A 516 -17.63 20.76 -15.32
C THR A 516 -16.23 20.24 -15.08
N PHE A 517 -15.35 21.06 -14.52
CA PHE A 517 -13.96 20.71 -14.27
C PHE A 517 -13.81 19.57 -13.24
N PHE A 518 -14.44 19.70 -12.08
CA PHE A 518 -14.21 18.76 -10.99
C PHE A 518 -15.10 17.50 -11.03
N TYR A 519 -16.24 17.52 -11.73
CA TYR A 519 -17.17 16.39 -11.72
C TYR A 519 -17.42 15.75 -13.09
N LYS A 520 -17.08 16.41 -14.20
CA LYS A 520 -17.32 15.86 -15.56
C LYS A 520 -16.03 15.63 -16.34
N PHE A 521 -15.09 16.54 -16.22
CA PHE A 521 -13.77 16.40 -16.82
C PHE A 521 -12.98 15.35 -16.02
N ASN A 522 -12.28 14.46 -16.73
CA ASN A 522 -11.48 13.41 -16.11
C ASN A 522 -10.20 14.04 -15.56
N LEU A 523 -10.06 14.14 -14.24
CA LEU A 523 -8.90 14.76 -13.61
C LEU A 523 -7.60 13.99 -13.90
N ASP A 524 -7.65 12.70 -14.21
CA ASP A 524 -6.46 11.92 -14.57
C ASP A 524 -5.82 12.40 -15.87
N TYR A 525 -6.58 13.10 -16.71
CA TYR A 525 -6.08 13.74 -17.93
C TYR A 525 -5.08 14.88 -17.66
N LEU A 526 -5.00 15.37 -16.41
CA LEU A 526 -4.04 16.41 -16.03
C LEU A 526 -2.63 15.88 -15.84
N SER A 527 -2.46 14.58 -15.56
CA SER A 527 -1.16 13.94 -15.40
C SER A 527 -0.83 13.11 -16.64
N TYR A 528 0.24 13.49 -17.35
CA TYR A 528 0.60 12.81 -18.60
C TYR A 528 1.17 11.41 -18.33
N GLY A 529 0.45 10.36 -18.72
CA GLY A 529 0.92 8.97 -18.63
C GLY A 529 0.96 8.37 -17.22
N GLY A 530 0.35 9.02 -16.22
CA GLY A 530 0.21 8.47 -14.87
C GLY A 530 -0.89 7.39 -14.78
N PRO A 531 -0.90 6.55 -13.73
CA PRO A 531 -1.94 5.55 -13.53
C PRO A 531 -3.32 6.18 -13.29
N ASP A 532 -4.38 5.42 -13.61
CA ASP A 532 -5.76 5.79 -13.27
C ASP A 532 -5.91 5.80 -11.74
N ILE A 533 -6.25 6.97 -11.19
CA ILE A 533 -6.52 7.16 -9.76
C ILE A 533 -7.81 7.95 -9.64
N SER A 534 -8.86 7.41 -10.26
CA SER A 534 -10.23 7.95 -10.19
C SER A 534 -10.74 8.24 -8.77
N GLY A 535 -10.14 7.65 -7.72
CA GLY A 535 -10.35 8.01 -6.32
C GLY A 535 -10.22 9.51 -6.03
N ILE A 536 -9.25 10.20 -6.64
CA ILE A 536 -9.03 11.64 -6.44
C ILE A 536 -10.28 12.45 -6.85
N GLN A 537 -10.89 12.08 -7.97
CA GLN A 537 -12.10 12.74 -8.46
C GLN A 537 -13.32 12.42 -7.58
N ARG A 538 -13.43 11.18 -7.07
CA ARG A 538 -14.51 10.80 -6.13
C ARG A 538 -14.43 11.56 -4.81
N THR A 539 -13.22 11.91 -4.35
CA THR A 539 -13.01 12.55 -3.05
C THR A 539 -13.05 14.08 -3.09
N VAL A 540 -13.30 14.72 -4.25
CA VAL A 540 -13.27 16.19 -4.40
C VAL A 540 -14.04 16.92 -3.30
N ASN A 541 -15.26 16.50 -2.99
CA ASN A 541 -16.08 17.18 -1.98
C ASN A 541 -15.47 17.10 -0.58
N PHE A 542 -14.91 15.95 -0.22
CA PHE A 542 -14.19 15.77 1.04
C PHE A 542 -12.91 16.63 1.07
N SER A 543 -12.16 16.64 -0.04
CA SER A 543 -10.97 17.49 -0.18
C SER A 543 -11.29 18.98 -0.05
N LEU A 544 -12.42 19.45 -0.58
CA LEU A 544 -12.90 20.83 -0.39
C LEU A 544 -13.22 21.12 1.08
N PHE A 545 -13.85 20.17 1.78
CA PHE A 545 -14.13 20.31 3.20
C PHE A 545 -12.83 20.41 4.00
N MET A 546 -11.88 19.50 3.75
CA MET A 546 -10.57 19.50 4.41
C MET A 546 -9.77 20.76 4.11
N ALA A 547 -9.83 21.28 2.88
CA ALA A 547 -9.23 22.57 2.57
C ALA A 547 -9.83 23.66 3.48
N ARG A 548 -11.16 23.72 3.62
CA ARG A 548 -11.85 24.72 4.45
C ARG A 548 -11.49 24.63 5.93
N THR A 549 -11.34 23.43 6.47
CA THR A 549 -11.13 23.20 7.92
C THR A 549 -9.66 23.10 8.30
N TYR A 550 -8.85 22.33 7.56
CA TYR A 550 -7.45 22.08 7.89
C TYR A 550 -6.52 23.19 7.40
N CYS A 551 -6.83 23.80 6.25
CA CYS A 551 -6.05 24.91 5.69
C CYS A 551 -6.62 26.28 6.09
N SER A 552 -7.22 26.41 7.29
CA SER A 552 -7.58 27.71 7.87
C SER A 552 -6.35 28.59 8.08
N ASP A 553 -5.22 27.94 8.41
CA ASP A 553 -3.88 28.51 8.51
C ASP A 553 -2.97 27.96 7.40
N TRP A 554 -1.76 28.51 7.30
CA TRP A 554 -0.76 28.08 6.32
C TRP A 554 -0.32 26.63 6.58
N LYS A 555 -0.51 25.77 5.58
CA LYS A 555 -0.07 24.37 5.56
C LYS A 555 0.81 24.10 4.36
N THR A 556 1.69 23.11 4.44
CA THR A 556 2.41 22.64 3.25
C THR A 556 1.48 21.79 2.40
N CYS A 557 1.71 21.75 1.09
CA CYS A 557 0.91 20.89 0.21
C CYS A 557 1.09 19.41 0.55
N GLU A 558 2.27 19.00 1.04
CA GLU A 558 2.52 17.63 1.47
C GLU A 558 1.70 17.27 2.72
N ASP A 559 1.65 18.16 3.72
CA ASP A 559 0.85 17.91 4.94
C ASP A 559 -0.65 17.83 4.61
N PHE A 560 -1.12 18.70 3.72
CA PHE A 560 -2.51 18.65 3.26
C PHE A 560 -2.81 17.34 2.52
N THR A 561 -1.88 16.91 1.65
CA THR A 561 -1.97 15.62 0.96
C THR A 561 -1.99 14.47 1.95
N GLU A 562 -1.14 14.49 2.98
CA GLU A 562 -1.11 13.46 4.02
C GLU A 562 -2.47 13.31 4.71
N LYS A 563 -3.02 14.44 5.16
CA LYS A 563 -4.30 14.47 5.86
C LYS A 563 -5.45 13.98 5.00
N VAL A 564 -5.48 14.35 3.73
CA VAL A 564 -6.62 13.98 2.87
C VAL A 564 -6.45 12.57 2.32
N VAL A 565 -5.32 12.26 1.71
CA VAL A 565 -5.11 11.03 0.93
C VAL A 565 -4.87 9.82 1.83
N PHE A 566 -4.04 9.98 2.87
CA PHE A 566 -3.51 8.86 3.66
C PHE A 566 -4.17 8.70 5.02
N GLU A 567 -4.70 9.77 5.62
CA GLU A 567 -5.42 9.69 6.88
C GLU A 567 -6.93 9.62 6.66
N GLY A 568 -7.52 10.64 6.00
CA GLY A 568 -8.97 10.72 5.83
C GLY A 568 -9.53 9.70 4.83
N MET A 569 -9.03 9.70 3.60
CA MET A 569 -9.61 8.90 2.50
C MET A 569 -9.02 7.50 2.37
N ARG A 570 -7.82 7.29 2.93
CA ARG A 570 -7.11 6.00 2.85
C ARG A 570 -6.93 5.49 1.41
N LEU A 571 -6.65 6.38 0.45
CA LEU A 571 -6.43 5.99 -0.95
C LEU A 571 -5.21 5.08 -1.10
N ASP A 572 -4.28 5.11 -0.15
CA ASP A 572 -3.16 4.15 -0.06
C ASP A 572 -3.61 2.70 -0.04
N LYS A 573 -4.75 2.40 0.58
CA LYS A 573 -5.29 1.03 0.64
C LYS A 573 -5.92 0.59 -0.67
N GLU A 574 -6.47 1.54 -1.44
CA GLU A 574 -7.10 1.24 -2.73
C GLU A 574 -6.06 1.08 -3.84
N TYR A 575 -4.94 1.80 -3.73
CA TYR A 575 -3.92 1.90 -4.77
C TYR A 575 -2.52 1.44 -4.30
N ASP A 576 -2.46 0.48 -3.37
CA ASP A 576 -1.21 -0.04 -2.80
C ASP A 576 -0.24 -0.64 -3.85
N ARG A 577 -0.77 -1.09 -4.99
CA ARG A 577 -0.05 -1.77 -6.07
C ARG A 577 0.40 -0.88 -7.24
N ILE A 578 0.14 0.43 -7.20
CA ILE A 578 0.47 1.29 -8.35
C ILE A 578 1.97 1.61 -8.47
N GLY A 579 2.76 1.33 -7.42
CA GLY A 579 4.20 1.55 -7.39
C GLY A 579 5.01 0.55 -8.22
N ASN A 580 6.26 0.89 -8.47
CA ASN A 580 7.25 0.02 -9.11
C ASN A 580 8.60 0.08 -8.35
N GLU A 581 9.64 -0.55 -8.90
CA GLU A 581 10.97 -0.64 -8.27
C GLU A 581 11.67 0.72 -8.05
N TYR A 582 11.26 1.76 -8.78
CA TYR A 582 11.88 3.09 -8.75
C TYR A 582 11.05 4.13 -8.00
N ILE A 583 9.73 3.97 -7.95
CA ILE A 583 8.82 4.93 -7.32
C ILE A 583 7.73 4.19 -6.53
N SER A 584 7.57 4.58 -5.26
CA SER A 584 6.58 3.97 -4.38
C SER A 584 5.16 4.38 -4.77
N ALA A 585 4.17 3.53 -4.44
CA ALA A 585 2.75 3.87 -4.59
C ALA A 585 2.39 5.18 -3.87
N ARG A 586 3.02 5.42 -2.71
CA ARG A 586 2.86 6.63 -1.93
C ARG A 586 3.33 7.87 -2.70
N GLU A 587 4.51 7.83 -3.32
CA GLU A 587 5.04 8.94 -4.11
C GLU A 587 4.18 9.24 -5.34
N ILE A 588 3.70 8.19 -6.03
CA ILE A 588 2.77 8.34 -7.15
C ILE A 588 1.47 9.03 -6.68
N LEU A 589 0.88 8.58 -5.57
CA LEU A 589 -0.35 9.17 -5.02
C LEU A 589 -0.16 10.64 -4.65
N VAL A 590 0.97 10.99 -4.03
CA VAL A 590 1.29 12.38 -3.69
C VAL A 590 1.41 13.22 -4.95
N SER A 591 2.21 12.80 -5.94
CA SER A 591 2.40 13.52 -7.19
C SER A 591 1.07 13.70 -7.95
N ALA A 592 0.28 12.62 -8.07
CA ALA A 592 -1.02 12.68 -8.73
C ALA A 592 -1.99 13.63 -8.01
N TYR A 593 -2.06 13.60 -6.68
CA TYR A 593 -2.96 14.49 -5.93
C TYR A 593 -2.52 15.96 -6.02
N MET A 594 -1.22 16.22 -6.02
CA MET A 594 -0.65 17.55 -6.22
C MET A 594 -1.04 18.13 -7.58
N GLU A 595 -0.87 17.38 -8.66
CA GLU A 595 -1.15 17.82 -10.02
C GLU A 595 -2.66 17.89 -10.34
N ARG A 596 -3.40 16.85 -9.96
CA ARG A 596 -4.81 16.67 -10.36
C ARG A 596 -5.78 17.46 -9.49
N PHE A 597 -5.44 17.72 -8.23
CA PHE A 597 -6.33 18.43 -7.29
C PHE A 597 -5.74 19.73 -6.76
N ILE A 598 -4.56 19.71 -6.13
CA ILE A 598 -4.02 20.90 -5.44
C ILE A 598 -3.70 22.02 -6.44
N GLN A 599 -3.02 21.72 -7.54
CA GLN A 599 -2.74 22.71 -8.58
C GLN A 599 -4.04 23.28 -9.17
N ALA A 600 -5.03 22.42 -9.44
CA ALA A 600 -6.34 22.88 -9.91
C ALA A 600 -7.04 23.82 -8.89
N MET A 601 -6.95 23.53 -7.59
CA MET A 601 -7.48 24.41 -6.55
C MET A 601 -6.78 25.78 -6.52
N ILE A 602 -5.46 25.81 -6.73
CA ILE A 602 -4.68 27.06 -6.85
C ILE A 602 -5.14 27.84 -8.09
N ASP A 603 -5.30 27.16 -9.23
CA ASP A 603 -5.73 27.75 -10.50
C ASP A 603 -7.16 28.32 -10.45
N PHE A 604 -8.05 27.67 -9.70
CA PHE A 604 -9.39 28.16 -9.35
C PHE A 604 -9.39 29.26 -8.29
N GLY A 605 -8.22 29.64 -7.75
CA GLY A 605 -8.08 30.70 -6.76
C GLY A 605 -8.61 30.32 -5.37
N PHE A 606 -8.72 29.03 -5.05
CA PHE A 606 -9.22 28.55 -3.76
C PHE A 606 -8.15 28.46 -2.68
N PHE A 607 -6.88 28.50 -3.07
CA PHE A 607 -5.77 28.64 -2.14
C PHE A 607 -5.02 29.95 -2.37
N ASP A 608 -4.73 30.66 -1.28
CA ASP A 608 -3.64 31.60 -1.22
C ASP A 608 -2.33 30.80 -1.16
N THR A 609 -1.31 31.23 -1.89
CA THR A 609 0.00 30.55 -1.94
C THR A 609 1.12 31.44 -1.46
N LYS A 610 2.11 30.89 -0.74
CA LYS A 610 3.40 31.55 -0.48
C LYS A 610 4.54 30.54 -0.51
N GLU A 611 5.76 31.02 -0.68
CA GLU A 611 6.96 30.19 -0.55
C GLU A 611 7.22 29.90 0.93
N SER A 612 7.66 28.67 1.24
CA SER A 612 8.15 28.30 2.56
C SER A 612 9.56 28.83 2.79
N ASP A 613 9.85 29.25 4.02
CA ASP A 613 11.18 29.71 4.43
C ASP A 613 12.24 28.59 4.41
N ASN A 614 11.81 27.33 4.55
CA ASN A 614 12.67 26.15 4.50
C ASN A 614 12.77 25.62 3.06
N LYS A 615 13.83 25.99 2.34
CA LYS A 615 14.13 25.46 1.02
C LYS A 615 14.74 24.06 1.12
N PRO A 616 14.15 23.01 0.53
CA PRO A 616 14.84 21.74 0.34
C PRO A 616 15.99 21.87 -0.68
N GLU A 617 16.88 20.86 -0.73
CA GLU A 617 17.99 20.77 -1.69
C GLU A 617 17.53 20.85 -3.17
N TYR A 618 16.25 20.58 -3.44
CA TYR A 618 15.62 20.68 -4.75
C TYR A 618 14.23 21.34 -4.66
N GLY A 619 14.07 22.51 -5.28
CA GLY A 619 12.77 23.15 -5.50
C GLY A 619 12.25 24.07 -4.39
N LYS A 620 11.19 24.82 -4.71
CA LYS A 620 10.49 25.71 -3.76
C LYS A 620 9.33 24.96 -3.12
N ARG A 621 9.28 24.91 -1.79
CA ARG A 621 8.14 24.31 -1.07
C ARG A 621 7.01 25.32 -0.98
N VAL A 622 5.83 24.98 -1.53
CA VAL A 622 4.66 25.86 -1.56
C VAL A 622 3.80 25.62 -0.33
N MET A 623 3.40 26.70 0.33
CA MET A 623 2.39 26.67 1.38
C MET A 623 1.05 27.16 0.85
N ILE A 624 -0.03 26.55 1.30
CA ILE A 624 -1.41 26.87 0.95
C ILE A 624 -2.22 27.27 2.17
N ARG A 625 -3.19 28.16 1.97
CA ARG A 625 -4.22 28.53 2.93
C ARG A 625 -5.52 28.80 2.18
N THR A 626 -6.66 28.46 2.76
CA THR A 626 -7.98 28.67 2.14
C THR A 626 -8.26 30.14 1.89
N SER A 627 -8.51 30.49 0.63
CA SER A 627 -8.75 31.85 0.15
C SER A 627 -10.17 32.33 0.46
N GLU A 628 -10.39 33.65 0.41
CA GLU A 628 -11.71 34.23 0.59
C GLU A 628 -12.72 33.83 -0.50
N LEU A 629 -12.23 33.61 -1.73
CA LEU A 629 -13.04 33.13 -2.83
C LEU A 629 -13.63 31.76 -2.51
N MET A 630 -12.83 30.82 -1.99
CA MET A 630 -13.32 29.50 -1.60
C MET A 630 -14.39 29.59 -0.51
N LYS A 631 -14.17 30.44 0.50
CA LYS A 631 -15.12 30.64 1.61
C LYS A 631 -16.46 31.20 1.15
N SER A 632 -16.43 32.05 0.14
CA SER A 632 -17.63 32.67 -0.44
C SER A 632 -18.35 31.75 -1.44
N PHE A 633 -17.62 30.82 -2.05
CA PHE A 633 -18.12 29.94 -3.10
C PHE A 633 -18.71 28.63 -2.58
N VAL A 634 -18.00 27.95 -1.66
CA VAL A 634 -18.37 26.61 -1.19
C VAL A 634 -18.97 26.68 0.21
N ASN A 635 -20.21 26.23 0.36
CA ASN A 635 -20.90 26.13 1.63
C ASN A 635 -21.14 24.65 1.99
N PHE A 636 -20.91 24.32 3.24
CA PHE A 636 -21.15 23.00 3.80
C PHE A 636 -22.34 23.05 4.76
N ASP A 637 -23.32 22.20 4.51
CA ASP A 637 -24.54 22.07 5.31
C ASP A 637 -24.84 20.58 5.49
N PHE A 638 -24.60 20.08 6.69
CA PHE A 638 -24.80 18.67 7.04
C PHE A 638 -26.18 18.40 7.65
N GLN A 639 -27.06 19.39 7.69
CA GLN A 639 -28.46 19.19 8.09
C GLN A 639 -29.27 18.68 6.90
N PRO A 640 -30.16 17.69 7.08
CA PRO A 640 -31.05 17.26 6.01
C PRO A 640 -31.96 18.43 5.61
N ARG A 641 -31.93 18.80 4.33
CA ARG A 641 -32.83 19.82 3.78
C ARG A 641 -34.23 19.21 3.62
N THR A 642 -35.19 19.80 4.32
CA THR A 642 -36.62 19.45 4.27
C THR A 642 -37.25 19.73 2.93
#